data_AF-A0A1J8PW72-F1
#
_entry.id   AF-A0A1J8PW72-F1
#
_cell.length_a   1.000
_cell.length_b   1.000
_cell.length_c   1.000
_cell.angle_alpha   90.00
_cell.angle_beta   90.00
_cell.angle_gamma   90.00
#
_symmetry.space_group_name_H-M   'P 1'
#
loop_
_entity.id
_entity.type
_entity.pdbx_description
1 polymer ?
#
loop_
_entity_poly.entity_id
_entity_poly.type
_entity_poly.pdbx_seq_one_letter_code
_entity_poly.pdbx_strand_id
1 'polypeptide(L)'
;AQSLANKAQTLHQTYSNTNTNIKRIALVGCSTDGANQDLTRNFAKTIYNNTPALKSAEITGRHGDIQINPDGTKTMVVGGEKMIYQWNADLDIVTQQTEESKRVAEVLDGLKLGGGDSEDSSNTINIDNIPDTLTNREVNTESFIGSGTYKTAHDLKNQPDLLVLLLKQRSQATNIESEIKLLERLDSLGMKTPKRYKRITFVNRSNAKGSSPVVQNGLVVQKIKGAQDVRLSHKAKIKLASQFYPERFNNSNNQTLKDIKHLQKIFIENPNLYVLDFQGLIAEDGQLYIMDPLDVSTHISSKRHTDQLNALQAFEQGILQYNKRFTDKKLNHLAYIDKQLWESPDDTLKQQMLSDAEENENKVIVTYDVATGRKEVVHQPSDSQGLTFDTVEVITQDTKNQSADLKEDCLKFAKEQGWREGKKPIFRVNTPEGYEALNLKSNGKNKYNIILSIGEDEITKNAVESLYKKHPENSIVVTLNEQGELVFPDGQEFIPDSSVRINIVGHPEELEKVGAEKLANYTDEMVQHYKIDSVDSHAYLNRAALVGCNNADLSRRYAEHLYTREHLKDASVTGRSGDMQINADGSKTMSDLDRKIIHSWDYENNKTVWTTENSAHIGEILASLKLGLGDTPPADIPDSLDYNDISKQVSKGSMKTAYTLKDHPDLLFLQLQDEAEWRVNTLRNEVIWINKMQELGIRTPIYYKVVTMIDQNHQKHHGILVERIENMGVVAIGAPDLMEKRYITKRTLNDIQNLLDKFEQNPNLYIPDFQMLMGKDGRLYTFDPAAFTLPMHRPDSTFNQYTRSENIKGLKRLHEKATLSLKKFNENNKMHAIFVDETLLKEHPGLEEKLINKAKKQQDLAIVSYNLGDKSAKPIMLYQPKNARPIDRIEVVSDKTDHFLDQANMSLLVKDMPNISNDMIFRCRSTESFSNYRTNIIVQHGNSDTAIKSTQDLANKHPDNSIIVHFDADNKLVTSDNEFYTPKGNVRLSFVDHGGNFVTDESGMDELVDKVKQINDTYGNENTYFERI
;
A
#
# COMPACT_ATOMS: atom_id res chain seq x y z
N ALA A 1 -36.21 19.22 -26.79
CA ALA A 1 -37.13 18.38 -25.98
C ALA A 1 -36.96 16.88 -26.30
N GLN A 2 -37.38 16.38 -27.47
CA GLN A 2 -37.33 14.93 -27.77
C GLN A 2 -35.97 14.27 -27.61
N SER A 3 -34.89 14.88 -28.12
CA SER A 3 -33.53 14.33 -27.96
C SER A 3 -33.11 14.21 -26.48
N LEU A 4 -33.43 15.23 -25.65
CA LEU A 4 -33.19 15.17 -24.21
C LEU A 4 -34.06 14.09 -23.56
N ALA A 5 -35.30 13.92 -24.02
CA ALA A 5 -36.21 12.92 -23.48
C ALA A 5 -35.70 11.51 -23.71
N ASN A 6 -35.18 11.23 -24.90
CA ASN A 6 -34.55 9.95 -25.22
C ASN A 6 -33.32 9.70 -24.34
N LYS A 7 -32.49 10.73 -24.09
CA LYS A 7 -31.32 10.60 -23.20
C LYS A 7 -31.73 10.28 -21.75
N ALA A 8 -32.73 10.96 -21.21
CA ALA A 8 -33.23 10.69 -19.87
C ALA A 8 -33.90 9.30 -19.77
N GLN A 9 -34.55 8.83 -20.84
CA GLN A 9 -35.07 7.47 -20.92
C GLN A 9 -33.94 6.44 -20.90
N THR A 10 -32.86 6.64 -21.66
CA THR A 10 -31.68 5.78 -21.62
C THR A 10 -31.04 5.77 -20.23
N LEU A 11 -30.88 6.93 -19.58
CA LEU A 11 -30.37 7.00 -18.20
C LEU A 11 -31.27 6.23 -17.22
N HIS A 12 -32.59 6.37 -17.34
CA HIS A 12 -33.52 5.62 -16.51
C HIS A 12 -33.38 4.11 -16.75
N GLN A 13 -33.29 3.67 -18.01
CA GLN A 13 -33.12 2.25 -18.37
C GLN A 13 -31.78 1.66 -17.92
N THR A 14 -30.70 2.45 -17.98
CA THR A 14 -29.34 2.00 -17.63
C THR A 14 -29.14 1.90 -16.11
N TYR A 15 -29.70 2.83 -15.33
CA TYR A 15 -29.36 2.99 -13.92
C TYR A 15 -30.50 2.68 -12.94
N SER A 16 -31.73 2.43 -13.41
CA SER A 16 -32.86 2.18 -12.49
C SER A 16 -33.05 0.69 -12.23
N ASN A 17 -33.16 0.33 -10.96
CA ASN A 17 -33.60 -0.98 -10.48
C ASN A 17 -34.80 -0.82 -9.52
N THR A 18 -35.28 -1.90 -8.91
CA THR A 18 -36.45 -1.87 -8.02
C THR A 18 -36.30 -0.97 -6.78
N ASN A 19 -35.09 -0.52 -6.46
CA ASN A 19 -34.77 0.32 -5.30
C ASN A 19 -34.41 1.77 -5.68
N THR A 20 -34.51 2.18 -6.96
CA THR A 20 -34.12 3.52 -7.43
C THR A 20 -35.30 4.25 -8.08
N ASN A 21 -35.65 5.43 -7.55
CA ASN A 21 -36.73 6.27 -8.09
C ASN A 21 -36.21 7.68 -8.40
N ILE A 22 -36.33 8.10 -9.66
CA ILE A 22 -35.94 9.45 -10.09
C ILE A 22 -37.03 10.42 -9.65
N LYS A 23 -36.80 11.12 -8.53
CA LYS A 23 -37.77 12.08 -7.98
C LYS A 23 -37.81 13.42 -8.73
N ARG A 24 -36.71 13.84 -9.36
CA ARG A 24 -36.62 15.14 -10.04
C ARG A 24 -35.62 15.13 -11.18
N ILE A 25 -35.94 15.84 -12.26
CA ILE A 25 -35.06 16.15 -13.39
C ILE A 25 -35.00 17.68 -13.54
N ALA A 26 -33.80 18.25 -13.46
CA ALA A 26 -33.61 19.71 -13.57
C ALA A 26 -32.86 20.06 -14.85
N LEU A 27 -33.47 20.88 -15.71
CA LEU A 27 -32.78 21.49 -16.85
C LEU A 27 -32.06 22.74 -16.36
N VAL A 28 -30.73 22.71 -16.40
CA VAL A 28 -29.87 23.76 -15.85
C VAL A 28 -29.22 24.53 -17.00
N GLY A 29 -29.75 25.72 -17.31
CA GLY A 29 -29.27 26.63 -18.33
C GLY A 29 -30.08 27.93 -18.34
N CYS A 30 -29.56 29.00 -18.94
CA CYS A 30 -30.24 30.28 -19.03
C CYS A 30 -31.53 30.17 -19.87
N SER A 31 -32.62 30.76 -19.39
CA SER A 31 -33.91 30.88 -20.12
C SER A 31 -34.43 29.56 -20.72
N THR A 32 -34.32 28.45 -19.99
CA THR A 32 -34.85 27.14 -20.37
C THR A 32 -36.39 27.09 -20.44
N ASP A 33 -37.05 28.18 -20.03
CA ASP A 33 -38.50 28.39 -20.11
C ASP A 33 -38.86 29.86 -20.45
N GLY A 34 -38.07 30.50 -21.33
CA GLY A 34 -38.23 31.90 -21.78
C GLY A 34 -39.31 32.09 -22.86
N ALA A 35 -39.73 33.34 -23.11
CA ALA A 35 -40.78 33.68 -24.08
C ALA A 35 -40.52 33.22 -25.54
N ASN A 36 -39.31 32.77 -25.86
CA ASN A 36 -38.91 32.19 -27.16
C ASN A 36 -38.48 30.71 -27.09
N GLN A 37 -38.48 30.06 -25.92
CA GLN A 37 -38.01 28.68 -25.73
C GLN A 37 -38.80 27.97 -24.60
N ASP A 38 -39.97 27.39 -24.92
CA ASP A 38 -40.75 26.47 -24.06
C ASP A 38 -40.05 25.10 -23.89
N LEU A 39 -38.72 25.07 -23.72
CA LEU A 39 -37.94 23.85 -23.78
C LEU A 39 -38.26 22.92 -22.60
N THR A 40 -38.37 23.47 -21.39
CA THR A 40 -38.66 22.70 -20.17
C THR A 40 -40.07 22.13 -20.22
N ARG A 41 -41.06 22.96 -20.57
CA ARG A 41 -42.44 22.53 -20.75
C ARG A 41 -42.58 21.43 -21.80
N ASN A 42 -41.94 21.59 -22.96
CA ASN A 42 -42.00 20.60 -24.04
C ASN A 42 -41.26 19.32 -23.65
N PHE A 43 -40.12 19.42 -22.97
CA PHE A 43 -39.40 18.26 -22.44
C PHE A 43 -40.26 17.49 -21.42
N ALA A 44 -40.96 18.19 -20.53
CA ALA A 44 -41.85 17.56 -19.56
C ALA A 44 -42.99 16.78 -20.23
N LYS A 45 -43.70 17.40 -21.19
CA LYS A 45 -44.73 16.71 -21.98
C LYS A 45 -44.17 15.49 -22.70
N THR A 46 -43.00 15.61 -23.33
CA THR A 46 -42.39 14.50 -24.05
C THR A 46 -41.97 13.35 -23.12
N ILE A 47 -41.38 13.64 -21.96
CA ILE A 47 -40.99 12.63 -20.98
C ILE A 47 -42.20 11.91 -20.42
N TYR A 48 -43.23 12.64 -19.96
CA TYR A 48 -44.39 12.02 -19.34
C TYR A 48 -45.21 11.18 -20.33
N ASN A 49 -45.22 11.56 -21.61
CA ASN A 49 -45.91 10.78 -22.65
C ASN A 49 -45.11 9.54 -23.09
N ASN A 50 -43.80 9.66 -23.24
CA ASN A 50 -42.97 8.60 -23.83
C ASN A 50 -42.40 7.63 -22.79
N THR A 51 -42.32 8.05 -21.52
CA THR A 51 -41.72 7.26 -20.43
C THR A 51 -42.63 7.25 -19.20
N PRO A 52 -43.66 6.38 -19.16
CA PRO A 52 -44.65 6.34 -18.07
C PRO A 52 -44.06 6.21 -16.66
N ALA A 53 -42.93 5.52 -16.53
CA ALA A 53 -42.22 5.34 -15.26
C ALA A 53 -41.69 6.65 -14.65
N LEU A 54 -41.54 7.71 -15.44
CA LEU A 54 -41.08 9.03 -14.98
C LEU A 54 -42.24 9.99 -14.69
N LYS A 55 -43.51 9.56 -14.75
CA LYS A 55 -44.66 10.40 -14.36
C LYS A 55 -44.66 10.81 -12.89
N SER A 56 -43.89 10.14 -12.03
CA SER A 56 -43.65 10.53 -10.64
C SER A 56 -42.56 11.58 -10.45
N ALA A 57 -41.77 11.89 -11.49
CA ALA A 57 -40.64 12.80 -11.40
C ALA A 57 -41.06 14.26 -11.61
N GLU A 58 -40.56 15.18 -10.80
CA GLU A 58 -40.71 16.62 -11.03
C GLU A 58 -39.74 17.10 -12.11
N ILE A 59 -40.20 17.89 -13.07
CA ILE A 59 -39.33 18.46 -14.11
C ILE A 59 -39.22 19.96 -13.89
N THR A 60 -38.00 20.45 -13.68
CA THR A 60 -37.77 21.85 -13.32
C THR A 60 -36.92 22.58 -14.35
N GLY A 61 -37.28 23.83 -14.62
CA GLY A 61 -36.60 24.76 -15.51
C GLY A 61 -36.62 26.18 -14.95
N ARG A 62 -35.99 27.12 -15.65
CA ARG A 62 -35.85 28.50 -15.16
C ARG A 62 -36.11 29.53 -16.25
N HIS A 63 -36.82 30.59 -15.86
CA HIS A 63 -37.04 31.79 -16.64
C HIS A 63 -36.04 32.86 -16.19
N GLY A 64 -35.17 33.33 -17.08
CA GLY A 64 -34.09 34.28 -16.79
C GLY A 64 -32.68 33.66 -16.74
N ASP A 65 -31.68 34.53 -16.58
CA ASP A 65 -30.27 34.16 -16.52
C ASP A 65 -29.90 33.54 -15.16
N ILE A 66 -29.04 32.53 -15.20
CA ILE A 66 -28.58 31.77 -14.04
C ILE A 66 -27.06 31.81 -13.94
N GLN A 67 -26.56 32.07 -12.72
CA GLN A 67 -25.17 31.85 -12.34
C GLN A 67 -25.10 30.63 -11.41
N ILE A 68 -24.22 29.69 -11.73
CA ILE A 68 -23.83 28.63 -10.81
C ILE A 68 -22.65 29.15 -10.01
N ASN A 69 -22.82 29.29 -8.70
CA ASN A 69 -21.77 29.72 -7.81
C ASN A 69 -20.75 28.59 -7.60
N PRO A 70 -19.52 28.91 -7.20
CA PRO A 70 -18.48 27.92 -6.91
C PRO A 70 -18.88 26.88 -5.84
N ASP A 71 -19.82 27.21 -4.96
CA ASP A 71 -20.37 26.32 -3.92
C ASP A 71 -21.54 25.43 -4.43
N GLY A 72 -21.79 25.41 -5.74
CA GLY A 72 -22.87 24.66 -6.37
C GLY A 72 -24.26 25.29 -6.19
N THR A 73 -24.38 26.41 -5.47
CA THR A 73 -25.64 27.13 -5.33
C THR A 73 -25.97 27.89 -6.62
N LYS A 74 -27.27 28.08 -6.87
CA LYS A 74 -27.78 28.64 -8.14
C LYS A 74 -28.39 30.01 -7.88
N THR A 75 -27.70 31.06 -8.31
CA THR A 75 -28.18 32.45 -8.19
C THR A 75 -28.88 32.85 -9.48
N MET A 76 -30.07 33.45 -9.38
CA MET A 76 -30.77 34.02 -10.55
C MET A 76 -30.64 35.54 -10.55
N VAL A 77 -30.67 36.13 -11.73
CA VAL A 77 -30.85 37.58 -11.87
C VAL A 77 -32.22 37.97 -11.30
N VAL A 78 -32.31 39.16 -10.68
CA VAL A 78 -33.54 39.68 -10.06
C VAL A 78 -34.70 39.63 -11.06
N GLY A 79 -35.80 38.97 -10.67
CA GLY A 79 -36.97 38.71 -11.55
C GLY A 79 -36.99 37.35 -12.23
N GLY A 80 -36.00 36.47 -11.98
CA GLY A 80 -36.00 35.10 -12.48
C GLY A 80 -36.99 34.19 -11.73
N GLU A 81 -37.70 33.35 -12.47
CA GLU A 81 -38.71 32.42 -11.94
C GLU A 81 -38.26 30.97 -12.11
N LYS A 82 -38.52 30.14 -11.09
CA LYS A 82 -38.34 28.69 -11.20
C LYS A 82 -39.66 28.06 -11.62
N MET A 83 -39.61 27.31 -12.70
CA MET A 83 -40.76 26.62 -13.27
C MET A 83 -40.70 25.14 -12.88
N ILE A 84 -41.79 24.62 -12.33
CA ILE A 84 -41.92 23.22 -11.93
C ILE A 84 -43.08 22.61 -12.72
N TYR A 85 -42.78 21.56 -13.48
CA TYR A 85 -43.74 20.76 -14.21
C TYR A 85 -43.90 19.42 -13.52
N GLN A 86 -45.15 19.02 -13.32
CA GLN A 86 -45.52 17.75 -12.72
C GLN A 86 -46.65 17.14 -13.52
N TRP A 87 -46.70 15.81 -13.55
CA TRP A 87 -47.82 15.09 -14.12
C TRP A 87 -48.98 15.03 -13.12
N ASN A 88 -50.16 15.52 -13.52
CA ASN A 88 -51.37 15.37 -12.73
C ASN A 88 -52.15 14.14 -13.22
N ALA A 89 -52.17 13.08 -12.40
CA ALA A 89 -52.83 11.83 -12.74
C ALA A 89 -54.36 11.94 -12.84
N ASP A 90 -54.97 12.84 -12.07
CA ASP A 90 -56.42 13.02 -12.03
C ASP A 90 -56.96 13.76 -13.25
N LEU A 91 -56.13 14.61 -13.86
CA LEU A 91 -56.48 15.43 -15.02
C LEU A 91 -55.83 14.98 -16.34
N ASP A 92 -54.96 13.96 -16.31
CA ASP A 92 -54.18 13.43 -17.45
C ASP A 92 -53.41 14.53 -18.22
N ILE A 93 -52.94 15.56 -17.51
CA ILE A 93 -52.22 16.71 -18.08
C ILE A 93 -50.98 17.05 -17.27
N VAL A 94 -50.05 17.78 -17.91
CA VAL A 94 -48.92 18.41 -17.24
C VAL A 94 -49.36 19.71 -16.59
N THR A 95 -49.21 19.80 -15.27
CA THR A 95 -49.45 21.02 -14.50
C THR A 95 -48.16 21.78 -14.27
N GLN A 96 -48.25 23.10 -14.23
CA GLN A 96 -47.14 24.03 -14.07
C GLN A 96 -47.32 24.81 -12.77
N GLN A 97 -46.28 24.88 -11.95
CA GLN A 97 -46.18 25.73 -10.77
C GLN A 97 -44.97 26.65 -10.90
N THR A 98 -45.14 27.90 -10.51
CA THR A 98 -44.07 28.89 -10.46
C THR A 98 -43.69 29.13 -9.00
N GLU A 99 -42.41 28.94 -8.68
CA GLU A 99 -41.84 29.37 -7.40
C GLU A 99 -41.04 30.66 -7.62
N GLU A 100 -41.49 31.75 -7.01
CA GLU A 100 -40.69 32.97 -6.91
C GLU A 100 -39.47 32.70 -6.01
N SER A 101 -38.29 33.12 -6.45
CA SER A 101 -37.07 32.84 -5.69
C SER A 101 -37.04 33.60 -4.36
N LYS A 102 -37.05 32.86 -3.25
CA LYS A 102 -36.55 33.38 -1.97
C LYS A 102 -35.04 33.50 -2.05
N ARG A 103 -34.58 34.67 -2.50
CA ARG A 103 -33.43 35.44 -1.98
C ARG A 103 -33.15 36.60 -2.94
N VAL A 104 -33.83 37.72 -2.68
CA VAL A 104 -33.36 39.04 -3.09
C VAL A 104 -32.64 39.63 -1.87
N ALA A 105 -31.35 39.93 -2.04
CA ALA A 105 -30.50 40.77 -1.18
C ALA A 105 -29.93 40.21 0.15
N GLU A 106 -29.21 39.08 0.14
CA GLU A 106 -28.27 38.74 1.25
C GLU A 106 -26.88 38.24 0.81
N VAL A 107 -26.56 38.22 -0.49
CA VAL A 107 -25.23 37.75 -0.98
C VAL A 107 -24.47 38.83 -1.76
N LEU A 108 -24.97 40.07 -1.84
CA LEU A 108 -24.23 41.22 -2.40
C LEU A 108 -24.40 42.50 -1.58
N ASP A 109 -24.30 42.39 -0.25
CA ASP A 109 -23.88 43.51 0.62
C ASP A 109 -22.59 43.19 1.40
N GLY A 110 -21.95 42.05 1.14
CA GLY A 110 -20.69 41.61 1.78
C GLY A 110 -19.41 42.14 1.12
N LEU A 111 -19.50 42.88 0.02
CA LEU A 111 -18.38 43.56 -0.63
C LEU A 111 -18.78 45.00 -0.97
N LYS A 112 -19.02 45.80 0.06
CA LYS A 112 -18.70 47.23 0.01
C LYS A 112 -17.31 47.42 0.58
N LEU A 113 -16.44 48.00 -0.25
CA LEU A 113 -15.28 48.71 0.23
C LEU A 113 -15.76 49.80 1.22
N GLY A 114 -15.38 49.66 2.49
CA GLY A 114 -15.37 50.70 3.52
C GLY A 114 -16.70 51.09 4.19
N GLY A 115 -16.75 50.94 5.52
CA GLY A 115 -17.58 51.73 6.46
C GLY A 115 -19.08 51.38 6.60
N GLY A 116 -19.54 51.20 7.84
CA GLY A 116 -20.96 51.35 8.26
C GLY A 116 -21.71 50.06 8.64
N ASP A 117 -21.75 49.80 9.96
CA ASP A 117 -22.76 49.15 10.82
C ASP A 117 -23.57 47.90 10.38
N SER A 118 -23.58 46.87 11.25
CA SER A 118 -24.59 45.79 11.27
C SER A 118 -25.06 45.44 12.70
N GLU A 119 -26.38 45.49 12.91
CA GLU A 119 -27.20 44.79 13.95
C GLU A 119 -27.69 43.47 13.31
N ASP A 120 -27.89 42.30 13.92
CA ASP A 120 -28.01 41.81 15.31
C ASP A 120 -27.54 40.33 15.29
N SER A 121 -26.85 39.78 16.29
CA SER A 121 -27.50 39.26 17.50
C SER A 121 -26.62 39.33 18.75
N SER A 122 -27.14 40.04 19.77
CA SER A 122 -26.81 39.98 21.20
C SER A 122 -25.34 40.12 21.63
N ASN A 123 -24.73 41.23 21.21
CA ASN A 123 -23.89 42.13 22.03
C ASN A 123 -23.33 43.17 21.05
N THR A 124 -24.22 43.93 20.41
CA THR A 124 -23.83 45.04 19.55
C THR A 124 -23.05 46.01 20.43
N ILE A 125 -21.73 46.03 20.27
CA ILE A 125 -20.87 46.98 20.97
C ILE A 125 -21.36 48.35 20.52
N ASN A 126 -22.09 49.04 21.39
CA ASN A 126 -22.60 50.37 21.10
C ASN A 126 -21.42 51.36 21.20
N ILE A 127 -20.70 51.50 20.08
CA ILE A 127 -19.50 52.35 19.95
C ILE A 127 -19.85 53.82 20.22
N ASP A 128 -21.08 54.24 19.91
CA ASP A 128 -21.58 55.60 20.14
C ASP A 128 -21.69 55.95 21.63
N ASN A 129 -21.91 54.95 22.50
CA ASN A 129 -21.93 55.13 23.94
C ASN A 129 -20.53 55.27 24.57
N ILE A 130 -19.45 55.08 23.81
CA ILE A 130 -18.08 55.28 24.31
C ILE A 130 -17.71 56.76 24.22
N PRO A 131 -17.46 57.47 25.34
CA PRO A 131 -17.12 58.89 25.31
C PRO A 131 -15.81 59.17 24.55
N ASP A 132 -15.72 60.31 23.87
CA ASP A 132 -14.48 60.78 23.22
C ASP A 132 -13.35 61.03 24.24
N THR A 133 -13.72 61.30 25.49
CA THR A 133 -12.78 61.47 26.60
C THR A 133 -13.05 60.44 27.70
N LEU A 134 -12.06 59.57 27.95
CA LEU A 134 -12.09 58.56 29.02
C LEU A 134 -11.24 59.00 30.22
N THR A 135 -11.56 58.48 31.40
CA THR A 135 -10.81 58.72 32.64
C THR A 135 -10.51 57.40 33.37
N ASN A 136 -9.81 57.48 34.51
CA ASN A 136 -9.58 56.34 35.39
C ASN A 136 -10.89 55.75 36.00
N ARG A 137 -12.06 56.36 35.75
CA ARG A 137 -13.36 55.75 36.04
C ARG A 137 -13.67 54.63 35.05
N GLU A 138 -13.49 54.88 33.76
CA GLU A 138 -13.82 53.97 32.67
C GLU A 138 -12.68 53.01 32.32
N VAL A 139 -11.41 53.41 32.51
CA VAL A 139 -10.24 52.58 32.16
C VAL A 139 -9.58 52.04 33.43
N ASN A 140 -9.23 50.75 33.44
CA ASN A 140 -8.40 50.20 34.51
C ASN A 140 -6.92 50.54 34.27
N THR A 141 -6.40 51.50 35.04
CA THR A 141 -4.99 51.92 34.95
C THR A 141 -4.09 51.33 36.03
N GLU A 142 -4.65 50.54 36.96
CA GLU A 142 -3.88 49.91 38.06
C GLU A 142 -3.08 48.70 37.56
N SER A 143 -3.61 48.00 36.56
CA SER A 143 -2.92 46.95 35.80
C SER A 143 -3.03 47.23 34.31
N PHE A 144 -2.00 46.84 33.55
CA PHE A 144 -2.04 46.84 32.09
C PHE A 144 -1.88 45.41 31.59
N ILE A 145 -2.55 45.10 30.49
CA ILE A 145 -2.58 43.77 29.88
C ILE A 145 -1.29 43.52 29.08
N GLY A 146 -0.80 44.57 28.42
CA GLY A 146 0.42 44.54 27.63
C GLY A 146 1.01 45.92 27.45
N SER A 147 2.32 45.98 27.17
CA SER A 147 3.05 47.23 26.94
C SER A 147 3.93 47.07 25.71
N GLY A 148 3.61 47.83 24.66
CA GLY A 148 4.39 47.92 23.43
C GLY A 148 5.39 49.08 23.48
N THR A 149 6.03 49.38 22.36
CA THR A 149 7.05 50.46 22.28
C THR A 149 6.45 51.82 22.66
N TYR A 150 5.33 52.19 22.05
CA TYR A 150 4.71 53.52 22.20
C TYR A 150 3.43 53.54 23.04
N LYS A 151 2.83 52.37 23.34
CA LYS A 151 1.49 52.27 23.91
C LYS A 151 1.35 51.17 24.96
N THR A 152 0.39 51.31 25.86
CA THR A 152 -0.01 50.31 26.85
C THR A 152 -1.48 49.94 26.66
N ALA A 153 -1.79 48.64 26.75
CA ALA A 153 -3.14 48.12 26.62
C ALA A 153 -3.80 47.98 27.99
N HIS A 154 -5.00 48.52 28.14
CA HIS A 154 -5.78 48.51 29.37
C HIS A 154 -7.19 47.98 29.14
N ASP A 155 -7.76 47.34 30.15
CA ASP A 155 -9.16 46.94 30.14
C ASP A 155 -10.08 48.16 30.22
N LEU A 156 -11.14 48.14 29.41
CA LEU A 156 -12.26 49.06 29.53
C LEU A 156 -13.27 48.47 30.52
N LYS A 157 -13.52 49.16 31.64
CA LYS A 157 -14.41 48.67 32.70
C LYS A 157 -15.83 48.51 32.15
N ASN A 158 -16.49 47.42 32.55
CA ASN A 158 -17.85 47.06 32.12
C ASN A 158 -18.01 46.83 30.61
N GLN A 159 -16.91 46.69 29.87
CA GLN A 159 -16.88 46.41 28.43
C GLN A 159 -15.82 45.31 28.16
N PRO A 160 -16.12 44.05 28.51
CA PRO A 160 -15.13 42.96 28.52
C PRO A 160 -14.58 42.62 27.13
N ASP A 161 -15.28 42.98 26.05
CA ASP A 161 -14.86 42.72 24.66
C ASP A 161 -13.98 43.84 24.07
N LEU A 162 -13.63 44.87 24.84
CA LEU A 162 -12.88 46.04 24.39
C LEU A 162 -11.62 46.32 25.21
N LEU A 163 -10.59 46.80 24.51
CA LEU A 163 -9.35 47.32 25.08
C LEU A 163 -9.14 48.79 24.72
N VAL A 164 -8.46 49.51 25.61
CA VAL A 164 -7.96 50.85 25.33
C VAL A 164 -6.45 50.81 25.22
N LEU A 165 -5.94 51.16 24.04
CA LEU A 165 -4.51 51.37 23.80
C LEU A 165 -4.18 52.84 24.11
N LEU A 166 -3.42 53.10 25.16
CA LEU A 166 -3.02 54.44 25.57
C LEU A 166 -1.57 54.72 25.17
N LEU A 167 -1.31 55.85 24.51
CA LEU A 167 0.05 56.30 24.23
C LEU A 167 0.80 56.64 25.50
N LYS A 168 2.08 56.27 25.60
CA LYS A 168 2.96 56.68 26.68
C LYS A 168 3.15 58.21 26.66
N GLN A 169 3.40 58.82 27.83
CA GLN A 169 3.39 60.28 28.05
C GLN A 169 4.27 61.13 27.11
N ARG A 170 5.29 60.54 26.46
CA ARG A 170 6.21 61.25 25.54
C ARG A 170 5.98 60.91 24.06
N SER A 171 4.93 60.15 23.75
CA SER A 171 4.62 59.71 22.39
C SER A 171 3.71 60.71 21.68
N GLN A 172 3.97 60.93 20.39
CA GLN A 172 3.20 61.89 19.58
C GLN A 172 1.84 61.29 19.17
N ALA A 173 0.80 62.12 19.08
CA ALA A 173 -0.54 61.69 18.64
C ALA A 173 -0.53 61.04 17.25
N THR A 174 0.39 61.47 16.39
CA THR A 174 0.65 60.89 15.06
C THR A 174 0.99 59.40 15.12
N ASN A 175 1.48 58.88 16.25
CA ASN A 175 1.75 57.45 16.40
C ASN A 175 0.46 56.59 16.35
N ILE A 176 -0.67 57.08 16.86
CA ILE A 176 -1.96 56.38 16.72
C ILE A 176 -2.45 56.41 15.27
N GLU A 177 -2.22 57.51 14.56
CA GLU A 177 -2.60 57.62 13.15
C GLU A 177 -1.75 56.70 12.26
N SER A 178 -0.45 56.63 12.52
CA SER A 178 0.45 55.69 11.86
C SER A 178 0.06 54.24 12.15
N GLU A 179 -0.27 53.89 13.39
CA GLU A 179 -0.75 52.55 13.76
C GLU A 179 -1.98 52.15 12.93
N ILE A 180 -2.99 53.02 12.87
CA ILE A 180 -4.22 52.76 12.13
C ILE A 180 -3.89 52.50 10.65
N LYS A 181 -3.05 53.35 10.03
CA LYS A 181 -2.63 53.19 8.63
C LYS A 181 -1.86 51.89 8.38
N LEU A 182 -0.97 51.50 9.29
CA LEU A 182 -0.19 50.27 9.15
C LEU A 182 -1.09 49.04 9.24
N LEU A 183 -2.02 49.03 10.19
CA LEU A 183 -2.95 47.91 10.33
C LEU A 183 -3.98 47.88 9.17
N GLU A 184 -4.43 49.03 8.65
CA GLU A 184 -5.25 49.11 7.42
C GLU A 184 -4.50 48.54 6.21
N ARG A 185 -3.19 48.77 6.13
CA ARG A 185 -2.35 48.17 5.09
C ARG A 185 -2.30 46.65 5.23
N LEU A 186 -2.20 46.12 6.44
CA LEU A 186 -2.27 44.66 6.67
C LEU A 186 -3.65 44.10 6.30
N ASP A 187 -4.74 44.79 6.65
CA ASP A 187 -6.10 44.40 6.25
C ASP A 187 -6.23 44.35 4.72
N SER A 188 -5.67 45.33 4.01
CA SER A 188 -5.69 45.40 2.54
C SER A 188 -4.90 44.27 1.85
N LEU A 189 -3.95 43.66 2.57
CA LEU A 189 -3.21 42.47 2.12
C LEU A 189 -3.94 41.17 2.45
N GLY A 190 -5.13 41.24 3.07
CA GLY A 190 -5.91 40.08 3.48
C GLY A 190 -5.47 39.46 4.81
N MET A 191 -4.69 40.18 5.64
CA MET A 191 -4.32 39.71 6.97
C MET A 191 -5.40 40.09 8.00
N LYS A 192 -5.72 39.17 8.91
CA LYS A 192 -6.65 39.46 10.02
C LYS A 192 -5.97 40.34 11.05
N THR A 193 -6.61 41.44 11.45
CA THR A 193 -6.16 42.30 12.55
C THR A 193 -7.32 42.60 13.51
N PRO A 194 -7.07 43.01 14.77
CA PRO A 194 -8.14 43.39 15.69
C PRO A 194 -8.96 44.57 15.18
N LYS A 195 -10.29 44.52 15.33
CA LYS A 195 -11.16 45.65 14.94
C LYS A 195 -10.81 46.91 15.72
N ARG A 196 -10.89 48.05 15.05
CA ARG A 196 -10.62 49.39 15.59
C ARG A 196 -11.94 50.14 15.63
N TYR A 197 -12.27 50.70 16.79
CA TYR A 197 -13.59 51.29 17.00
C TYR A 197 -13.54 52.80 17.07
N LYS A 198 -12.68 53.37 17.94
CA LYS A 198 -12.74 54.79 18.23
C LYS A 198 -11.43 55.37 18.74
N ARG A 199 -11.01 56.52 18.20
CA ARG A 199 -9.93 57.33 18.79
C ARG A 199 -10.47 58.07 20.01
N ILE A 200 -9.71 58.08 21.10
CA ILE A 200 -10.12 58.72 22.35
C ILE A 200 -9.01 59.59 22.93
N THR A 201 -9.40 60.50 23.81
CA THR A 201 -8.50 61.20 24.73
C THR A 201 -8.66 60.61 26.12
N PHE A 202 -7.56 60.29 26.79
CA PHE A 202 -7.57 59.80 28.16
C PHE A 202 -7.04 60.88 29.10
N VAL A 203 -7.77 61.15 30.19
CA VAL A 203 -7.38 62.10 31.23
C VAL A 203 -7.22 61.36 32.55
N ASN A 204 -5.99 61.19 33.00
CA ASN A 204 -5.73 60.59 34.29
C ASN A 204 -6.02 61.60 35.41
N ARG A 205 -7.06 61.33 36.21
CA ARG A 205 -7.47 62.15 37.36
C ARG A 205 -7.12 61.51 38.69
N SER A 206 -6.16 60.58 38.74
CA SER A 206 -5.68 59.99 39.99
C SER A 206 -5.20 61.11 40.93
N ASN A 207 -5.90 61.29 42.05
CA ASN A 207 -5.76 62.40 42.98
C ASN A 207 -4.41 62.41 43.72
N ALA A 208 -3.34 62.89 43.08
CA ALA A 208 -2.16 63.39 43.78
C ALA A 208 -2.25 64.92 43.83
N LYS A 209 -2.58 65.46 45.02
CA LYS A 209 -2.67 66.91 45.28
C LYS A 209 -1.45 67.63 44.69
N GLY A 210 -1.68 68.49 43.69
CA GLY A 210 -0.64 69.34 43.09
C GLY A 210 -0.07 68.89 41.74
N SER A 211 -0.56 67.80 41.14
CA SER A 211 -0.12 67.35 39.80
C SER A 211 -1.15 67.69 38.72
N SER A 212 -0.69 68.30 37.60
CA SER A 212 -1.55 68.55 36.44
C SER A 212 -2.07 67.23 35.86
N PRO A 213 -3.33 67.19 35.38
CA PRO A 213 -3.88 65.99 34.78
C PRO A 213 -3.04 65.55 33.58
N VAL A 214 -2.68 64.27 33.55
CA VAL A 214 -1.94 63.69 32.42
C VAL A 214 -2.95 63.37 31.32
N VAL A 215 -2.75 63.98 30.15
CA VAL A 215 -3.56 63.74 28.95
C VAL A 215 -2.80 62.84 27.99
N GLN A 216 -3.43 61.75 27.56
CA GLN A 216 -2.85 60.78 26.62
C GLN A 216 -3.84 60.56 25.47
N ASN A 217 -3.33 60.37 24.25
CA ASN A 217 -4.18 59.91 23.14
C ASN A 217 -4.30 58.39 23.19
N GLY A 218 -5.43 57.86 22.76
CA GLY A 218 -5.63 56.42 22.72
C GLY A 218 -6.55 55.94 21.60
N LEU A 219 -6.65 54.63 21.50
CA LEU A 219 -7.47 53.92 20.52
C LEU A 219 -8.22 52.79 21.23
N VAL A 220 -9.54 52.76 21.03
CA VAL A 220 -10.40 51.65 21.46
C VAL A 220 -10.37 50.58 20.38
N VAL A 221 -9.99 49.37 20.77
CA VAL A 221 -9.84 48.21 19.88
C VAL A 221 -10.56 47.00 20.46
N GLN A 222 -10.80 46.02 19.61
CA GLN A 222 -11.32 44.72 20.00
C GLN A 222 -10.37 44.00 20.97
N LYS A 223 -10.92 43.50 22.08
CA LYS A 223 -10.26 42.49 22.91
C LYS A 223 -10.46 41.12 22.26
N ILE A 224 -9.37 40.43 21.98
CA ILE A 224 -9.44 39.04 21.53
C ILE A 224 -9.46 38.15 22.77
N LYS A 225 -10.52 37.33 22.92
CA LYS A 225 -10.78 36.51 24.12
C LYS A 225 -9.72 35.42 24.30
N GLY A 226 -9.24 35.28 25.54
CA GLY A 226 -8.17 34.37 25.98
C GLY A 226 -6.95 34.30 25.07
N ALA A 227 -6.65 35.39 24.36
CA ALA A 227 -5.64 35.38 23.32
C ALA A 227 -4.22 35.25 23.88
N GLN A 228 -3.39 34.46 23.21
CA GLN A 228 -1.99 34.30 23.53
C GLN A 228 -1.10 35.10 22.59
N ASP A 229 -0.07 35.76 23.13
CA ASP A 229 0.88 36.53 22.35
C ASP A 229 1.91 35.63 21.65
N VAL A 230 2.10 35.88 20.36
CA VAL A 230 3.06 35.16 19.53
C VAL A 230 3.94 36.16 18.80
N ARG A 231 5.25 35.93 18.82
CA ARG A 231 6.22 36.71 18.04
C ARG A 231 6.58 35.94 16.78
N LEU A 232 6.32 36.54 15.63
CA LEU A 232 6.56 36.01 14.27
C LEU A 232 7.79 36.67 13.61
N SER A 233 8.57 37.45 14.36
CA SER A 233 9.77 38.13 13.85
C SER A 233 11.00 37.23 13.80
N HIS A 234 12.04 37.67 13.09
CA HIS A 234 13.32 36.97 12.82
C HIS A 234 13.96 36.27 14.06
N LYS A 235 13.70 36.75 15.28
CA LYS A 235 14.23 36.20 16.53
C LYS A 235 13.46 35.00 17.10
N ALA A 236 12.35 34.59 16.49
CA ALA A 236 11.60 33.40 16.91
C ALA A 236 12.41 32.09 16.74
N LYS A 237 13.42 32.11 15.84
CA LYS A 237 14.40 31.03 15.58
C LYS A 237 15.14 30.48 16.82
N ILE A 238 15.18 31.19 17.95
CA ILE A 238 15.89 30.72 19.17
C ILE A 238 14.93 30.12 20.21
N LYS A 239 13.61 30.37 20.12
CA LYS A 239 12.66 30.06 21.21
C LYS A 239 11.58 29.03 20.87
N LEU A 240 11.25 28.84 19.59
CA LEU A 240 10.18 27.92 19.17
C LEU A 240 10.58 26.43 19.22
N ALA A 241 11.88 26.12 19.07
CA ALA A 241 12.41 24.75 19.16
C ALA A 241 12.53 24.22 20.60
N SER A 242 12.24 25.03 21.62
CA SER A 242 12.36 24.58 23.00
C SER A 242 11.08 23.88 23.45
N GLN A 243 11.16 22.56 23.68
CA GLN A 243 10.17 21.72 24.37
C GLN A 243 9.78 22.27 25.78
N PHE A 244 10.32 23.41 26.18
CA PHE A 244 10.24 24.01 27.50
C PHE A 244 9.09 25.02 27.67
N TYR A 245 8.50 25.55 26.59
CA TYR A 245 7.36 26.50 26.66
C TYR A 245 6.17 26.13 25.74
N PRO A 246 5.58 24.92 25.88
CA PRO A 246 4.43 24.49 25.09
C PRO A 246 3.20 25.40 25.27
N GLU A 247 3.16 26.11 26.39
CA GLU A 247 2.09 27.04 26.78
C GLU A 247 1.80 28.14 25.76
N ARG A 248 2.76 28.47 24.87
CA ARG A 248 2.64 29.50 23.81
C ARG A 248 1.85 29.05 22.58
N PHE A 249 1.65 27.74 22.46
CA PHE A 249 0.81 27.13 21.43
C PHE A 249 -0.53 26.69 22.01
N ASN A 250 -0.83 27.03 23.27
CA ASN A 250 -2.17 26.82 23.78
C ASN A 250 -3.13 27.63 22.89
N ASN A 251 -4.31 27.07 22.65
CA ASN A 251 -5.30 27.56 21.68
C ASN A 251 -4.93 27.35 20.20
N SER A 252 -3.72 26.90 19.87
CA SER A 252 -3.36 26.60 18.47
C SER A 252 -4.09 25.34 17.98
N ASN A 253 -4.89 25.49 16.93
CA ASN A 253 -5.72 24.44 16.38
C ASN A 253 -5.69 24.43 14.83
N ASN A 254 -6.61 23.71 14.19
CA ASN A 254 -6.67 23.67 12.72
C ASN A 254 -6.90 25.05 12.08
N GLN A 255 -7.68 25.92 12.73
CA GLN A 255 -7.90 27.29 12.25
C GLN A 255 -6.62 28.13 12.31
N THR A 256 -5.80 27.94 13.34
CA THR A 256 -4.48 28.59 13.43
C THR A 256 -3.58 28.19 12.28
N LEU A 257 -3.57 26.90 11.93
CA LEU A 257 -2.80 26.40 10.78
C LEU A 257 -3.29 26.96 9.45
N LYS A 258 -4.61 27.07 9.27
CA LYS A 258 -5.21 27.72 8.09
C LYS A 258 -4.78 29.17 7.99
N ASP A 259 -4.85 29.93 9.09
CA ASP A 259 -4.47 31.34 9.12
C ASP A 259 -2.96 31.53 8.87
N ILE A 260 -2.09 30.66 9.42
CA ILE A 260 -0.65 30.68 9.13
C ILE A 260 -0.34 30.35 7.66
N LYS A 261 -1.00 29.35 7.09
CA LYS A 261 -0.86 28.99 5.67
C LYS A 261 -1.31 30.13 4.76
N HIS A 262 -2.41 30.81 5.11
CA HIS A 262 -2.86 32.02 4.41
C HIS A 262 -1.82 33.14 4.47
N LEU A 263 -1.21 33.38 5.63
CA LEU A 263 -0.12 34.35 5.77
C LEU A 263 1.11 33.97 4.92
N GLN A 264 1.53 32.69 4.93
CA GLN A 264 2.63 32.23 4.09
C GLN A 264 2.35 32.49 2.60
N LYS A 265 1.12 32.21 2.13
CA LYS A 265 0.67 32.50 0.76
C LYS A 265 0.75 34.00 0.43
N ILE A 266 0.27 34.88 1.32
CA ILE A 266 0.40 36.34 1.14
C ILE A 266 1.86 36.74 0.99
N PHE A 267 2.76 36.20 1.81
CA PHE A 267 4.20 36.48 1.68
C PHE A 267 4.78 35.94 0.38
N ILE A 268 4.42 34.74 -0.07
CA ILE A 268 4.89 34.14 -1.33
C ILE A 268 4.47 35.01 -2.54
N GLU A 269 3.21 35.48 -2.56
CA GLU A 269 2.71 36.36 -3.64
C GLU A 269 3.30 37.77 -3.62
N ASN A 270 3.86 38.19 -2.48
CA ASN A 270 4.43 39.52 -2.28
C ASN A 270 5.92 39.43 -1.89
N PRO A 271 6.85 39.16 -2.84
CA PRO A 271 8.25 38.83 -2.58
C PRO A 271 9.08 39.94 -1.92
N ASN A 272 8.55 41.16 -1.81
CA ASN A 272 9.19 42.30 -1.14
C ASN A 272 8.46 42.73 0.14
N LEU A 273 7.44 41.98 0.58
CA LEU A 273 6.68 42.26 1.79
C LEU A 273 7.54 42.01 3.03
N TYR A 274 7.54 42.99 3.92
CA TYR A 274 8.22 42.95 5.20
C TYR A 274 7.40 43.66 6.26
N VAL A 275 7.19 43.00 7.40
CA VAL A 275 6.50 43.56 8.57
C VAL A 275 7.51 43.74 9.71
N LEU A 276 7.85 44.97 10.07
CA LEU A 276 8.72 45.25 11.20
C LEU A 276 7.96 45.00 12.50
N ASP A 277 8.60 44.27 13.43
CA ASP A 277 7.98 43.80 14.67
C ASP A 277 6.75 42.91 14.44
N PHE A 278 6.90 41.92 13.57
CA PHE A 278 5.83 41.00 13.23
C PHE A 278 5.38 40.18 14.45
N GLN A 279 4.22 40.54 15.00
CA GLN A 279 3.60 39.95 16.18
C GLN A 279 2.15 39.57 15.88
N GLY A 280 1.63 38.58 16.61
CA GLY A 280 0.26 38.16 16.49
C GLY A 280 -0.34 37.64 17.80
N LEU A 281 -1.65 37.41 17.76
CA LEU A 281 -2.48 36.90 18.84
C LEU A 281 -3.22 35.65 18.36
N ILE A 282 -3.12 34.54 19.10
CA ILE A 282 -3.94 33.35 18.86
C ILE A 282 -5.10 33.37 19.85
N ALA A 283 -6.31 33.57 19.33
CA ALA A 283 -7.54 33.53 20.10
C ALA A 283 -7.85 32.12 20.64
N GLU A 284 -8.73 32.00 21.62
CA GLU A 284 -9.17 30.69 22.16
C GLU A 284 -9.78 29.75 21.12
N ASP A 285 -10.47 30.32 20.13
CA ASP A 285 -11.03 29.60 18.99
C ASP A 285 -9.97 29.23 17.92
N GLY A 286 -8.70 29.60 18.17
CA GLY A 286 -7.53 29.36 17.34
C GLY A 286 -7.33 30.34 16.19
N GLN A 287 -8.16 31.38 16.04
CA GLN A 287 -7.92 32.40 15.02
C GLN A 287 -6.65 33.22 15.32
N LEU A 288 -5.84 33.46 14.28
CA LEU A 288 -4.62 34.25 14.38
C LEU A 288 -4.85 35.68 13.86
N TYR A 289 -4.55 36.66 14.71
CA TYR A 289 -4.61 38.08 14.38
C TYR A 289 -3.21 38.68 14.39
N ILE A 290 -2.86 39.48 13.38
CA ILE A 290 -1.64 40.27 13.36
C ILE A 290 -1.89 41.61 14.05
N MET A 291 -0.95 42.04 14.89
CA MET A 291 -1.09 43.28 15.64
C MET A 291 0.25 43.98 15.89
N ASP A 292 0.17 45.26 16.30
CA ASP A 292 1.30 46.07 16.75
C ASP A 292 2.49 46.13 15.76
N PRO A 293 2.28 46.29 14.43
CA PRO A 293 3.39 46.44 13.50
C PRO A 293 4.09 47.79 13.72
N LEU A 294 5.42 47.79 13.71
CA LEU A 294 6.20 49.03 13.70
C LEU A 294 6.33 49.63 12.29
N ASP A 295 6.27 48.79 11.26
CA ASP A 295 6.30 49.19 9.85
C ASP A 295 5.79 48.04 8.96
N VAL A 296 5.23 48.37 7.81
CA VAL A 296 4.79 47.42 6.77
C VAL A 296 5.27 47.97 5.44
N SER A 297 6.21 47.27 4.81
CA SER A 297 6.86 47.73 3.58
C SER A 297 6.84 46.66 2.50
N THR A 298 6.80 47.10 1.24
CA THR A 298 6.78 46.25 0.03
C THR A 298 7.97 46.56 -0.88
N HIS A 299 8.99 47.25 -0.37
CA HIS A 299 10.13 47.76 -1.16
C HIS A 299 11.50 47.36 -0.56
N ILE A 300 11.53 46.39 0.35
CA ILE A 300 12.73 46.01 1.12
C ILE A 300 13.41 44.78 0.49
N SER A 301 14.70 44.58 0.80
CA SER A 301 15.51 43.48 0.26
C SER A 301 14.91 42.08 0.51
N SER A 302 15.04 41.22 -0.50
CA SER A 302 14.56 39.82 -0.52
C SER A 302 14.96 39.01 0.73
N LYS A 303 16.14 39.26 1.29
CA LYS A 303 16.64 38.53 2.47
C LYS A 303 15.70 38.62 3.69
N ARG A 304 15.13 39.80 3.96
CA ARG A 304 14.25 39.99 5.13
C ARG A 304 12.87 39.34 4.93
N HIS A 305 12.39 39.33 3.69
CA HIS A 305 11.19 38.61 3.28
C HIS A 305 11.36 37.10 3.49
N THR A 306 12.44 36.51 2.95
CA THR A 306 12.75 35.09 3.11
C THR A 306 12.85 34.69 4.58
N ASP A 307 13.45 35.54 5.42
CA ASP A 307 13.56 35.30 6.86
C ASP A 307 12.20 35.26 7.59
N GLN A 308 11.22 36.07 7.18
CA GLN A 308 9.87 36.05 7.76
C GLN A 308 9.03 34.89 7.26
N LEU A 309 9.16 34.54 5.97
CA LEU A 309 8.53 33.34 5.42
C LEU A 309 9.03 32.08 6.14
N ASN A 310 10.35 31.95 6.30
CA ASN A 310 10.95 30.87 7.09
C ASN A 310 10.47 30.87 8.55
N ALA A 311 10.24 32.04 9.16
CA ALA A 311 9.73 32.13 10.52
C ALA A 311 8.27 31.65 10.64
N LEU A 312 7.41 31.99 9.67
CA LEU A 312 6.04 31.49 9.58
C LEU A 312 6.01 29.96 9.39
N GLN A 313 6.91 29.41 8.58
CA GLN A 313 7.04 27.97 8.36
C GLN A 313 7.56 27.24 9.60
N ALA A 314 8.58 27.78 10.27
CA ALA A 314 9.05 27.23 11.55
C ALA A 314 7.95 27.29 12.62
N PHE A 315 7.14 28.34 12.63
CA PHE A 315 6.00 28.45 13.54
C PHE A 315 4.93 27.40 13.27
N GLU A 316 4.60 27.15 12.00
CA GLU A 316 3.71 26.06 11.60
C GLU A 316 4.22 24.70 12.08
N GLN A 317 5.51 24.40 11.88
CA GLN A 317 6.11 23.15 12.35
C GLN A 317 6.02 23.02 13.88
N GLY A 318 6.20 24.13 14.60
CA GLY A 318 5.97 24.18 16.05
C GLY A 318 4.53 23.82 16.44
N ILE A 319 3.53 24.36 15.73
CA ILE A 319 2.12 24.02 15.94
C ILE A 319 1.86 22.53 15.66
N LEU A 320 2.44 21.98 14.59
CA LEU A 320 2.27 20.57 14.23
C LEU A 320 2.90 19.63 15.27
N GLN A 321 4.11 19.95 15.74
CA GLN A 321 4.77 19.21 16.82
C GLN A 321 3.99 19.28 18.13
N TYR A 322 3.47 20.45 18.48
CA TYR A 322 2.58 20.62 19.64
C TYR A 322 1.35 19.73 19.50
N ASN A 323 0.70 19.75 18.34
CA ASN A 323 -0.53 19.01 18.09
C ASN A 323 -0.34 17.49 17.95
N LYS A 324 0.85 17.01 17.59
CA LYS A 324 1.18 15.57 17.54
C LYS A 324 1.05 14.90 18.91
N ARG A 325 1.21 15.66 20.01
CA ARG A 325 1.06 15.14 21.37
C ARG A 325 -0.36 14.67 21.69
N PHE A 326 -1.39 15.17 21.01
CA PHE A 326 -2.79 14.75 21.23
C PHE A 326 -3.12 13.37 20.64
N THR A 327 -2.19 12.78 19.88
CA THR A 327 -2.33 11.46 19.26
C THR A 327 -1.20 10.52 19.64
N ASP A 328 -0.38 10.89 20.63
CA ASP A 328 0.73 10.07 21.11
C ASP A 328 0.21 8.99 22.06
N LYS A 329 0.23 7.73 21.62
CA LYS A 329 -0.22 6.56 22.39
C LYS A 329 0.45 6.40 23.76
N LYS A 330 1.58 7.08 24.03
CA LYS A 330 2.27 7.04 25.33
C LYS A 330 1.77 8.07 26.34
N LEU A 331 0.94 9.02 25.91
CA LEU A 331 0.40 10.08 26.75
C LEU A 331 -1.04 9.77 27.14
N ASN A 332 -1.49 10.29 28.27
CA ASN A 332 -2.89 10.18 28.67
C ASN A 332 -3.71 11.35 28.13
N HIS A 333 -4.88 11.06 27.58
CA HIS A 333 -5.71 12.04 26.88
C HIS A 333 -7.08 12.19 27.53
N LEU A 334 -7.53 13.44 27.67
CA LEU A 334 -8.89 13.77 28.10
C LEU A 334 -9.59 14.52 26.97
N ALA A 335 -10.66 13.94 26.43
CA ALA A 335 -11.44 14.51 25.33
C ALA A 335 -12.85 14.87 25.79
N TYR A 336 -13.22 16.14 25.63
CA TYR A 336 -14.58 16.64 25.79
C TYR A 336 -15.23 16.75 24.41
N ILE A 337 -16.43 16.22 24.24
CA ILE A 337 -17.14 16.21 22.96
C ILE A 337 -18.51 16.82 23.16
N ASP A 338 -18.87 17.75 22.28
CA ASP A 338 -20.19 18.36 22.28
C ASP A 338 -21.29 17.30 22.24
N LYS A 339 -22.24 17.41 23.17
CA LYS A 339 -23.33 16.46 23.32
C LYS A 339 -24.12 16.29 22.02
N GLN A 340 -24.34 17.35 21.25
CA GLN A 340 -25.06 17.27 19.98
C GLN A 340 -24.28 16.49 18.92
N LEU A 341 -22.95 16.55 18.93
CA LEU A 341 -22.11 15.73 18.07
C LEU A 341 -22.13 14.27 18.51
N TRP A 342 -22.10 14.02 19.81
CA TRP A 342 -22.10 12.67 20.38
C TRP A 342 -23.43 11.93 20.21
N GLU A 343 -24.54 12.67 20.20
CA GLU A 343 -25.90 12.17 19.99
C GLU A 343 -26.38 12.30 18.54
N SER A 344 -25.48 12.68 17.61
CA SER A 344 -25.79 12.80 16.18
C SER A 344 -26.23 11.44 15.60
N PRO A 345 -27.18 11.41 14.64
CA PRO A 345 -27.54 10.19 13.91
C PRO A 345 -26.39 9.58 13.10
N ASP A 346 -25.39 10.40 12.76
CA ASP A 346 -24.15 9.94 12.14
C ASP A 346 -23.18 9.46 13.23
N ASP A 347 -23.20 8.15 13.47
CA ASP A 347 -22.38 7.49 14.49
C ASP A 347 -20.90 7.34 14.07
N THR A 348 -20.48 7.79 12.88
CA THR A 348 -19.12 7.54 12.34
C THR A 348 -18.02 8.08 13.26
N LEU A 349 -18.11 9.35 13.68
CA LEU A 349 -17.13 9.97 14.59
C LEU A 349 -17.09 9.29 15.95
N LYS A 350 -18.26 8.92 16.48
CA LYS A 350 -18.40 8.26 17.77
C LYS A 350 -17.77 6.86 17.77
N GLN A 351 -18.06 6.07 16.73
CA GLN A 351 -17.46 4.74 16.56
C GLN A 351 -15.93 4.82 16.43
N GLN A 352 -15.43 5.79 15.63
CA GLN A 352 -14.00 6.02 15.50
C GLN A 352 -13.34 6.37 16.84
N MET A 353 -13.92 7.32 17.59
CA MET A 353 -13.34 7.76 18.87
C MET A 353 -13.39 6.69 19.97
N LEU A 354 -14.44 5.87 20.00
CA LEU A 354 -14.54 4.74 20.94
C LEU A 354 -13.54 3.64 20.57
N SER A 355 -13.46 3.25 19.30
CA SER A 355 -12.47 2.27 18.83
C SER A 355 -11.04 2.70 19.14
N ASP A 356 -10.70 3.97 18.91
CA ASP A 356 -9.37 4.52 19.22
C ASP A 356 -9.09 4.51 20.74
N ALA A 357 -10.11 4.73 21.57
CA ALA A 357 -9.97 4.75 23.02
C ALA A 357 -9.83 3.33 23.61
N GLU A 358 -10.56 2.36 23.06
CA GLU A 358 -10.49 0.94 23.43
C GLU A 358 -9.14 0.30 23.03
N GLU A 359 -8.60 0.63 21.86
CA GLU A 359 -7.31 0.06 21.40
C GLU A 359 -6.12 0.49 22.27
N ASN A 360 -6.14 1.72 22.79
CA ASN A 360 -4.96 2.33 23.41
C ASN A 360 -5.02 2.43 24.95
N GLU A 361 -6.19 2.18 25.56
CA GLU A 361 -6.45 2.25 27.02
C GLU A 361 -5.94 3.54 27.72
N ASN A 362 -5.73 4.64 26.98
CA ASN A 362 -5.08 5.86 27.47
C ASN A 362 -5.94 7.13 27.34
N LYS A 363 -7.23 6.98 26.99
CA LYS A 363 -8.12 8.10 26.65
C LYS A 363 -9.41 8.06 27.45
N VAL A 364 -9.78 9.20 28.04
CA VAL A 364 -11.09 9.41 28.67
C VAL A 364 -11.94 10.28 27.77
N ILE A 365 -13.21 9.92 27.60
CA ILE A 365 -14.17 10.68 26.81
C ILE A 365 -15.30 11.19 27.70
N VAL A 366 -15.54 12.48 27.62
CA VAL A 366 -16.57 13.21 28.36
C VAL A 366 -17.47 13.92 27.36
N THR A 367 -18.78 13.77 27.48
CA THR A 367 -19.73 14.60 26.73
C THR A 367 -19.91 15.94 27.43
N TYR A 368 -20.02 17.02 26.67
CA TYR A 368 -20.12 18.39 27.14
C TYR A 368 -21.29 19.09 26.46
N ASP A 369 -22.23 19.59 27.26
CA ASP A 369 -23.34 20.41 26.78
C ASP A 369 -22.97 21.89 26.94
N VAL A 370 -22.74 22.58 25.81
CA VAL A 370 -22.36 24.00 25.78
C VAL A 370 -23.44 24.90 26.39
N ALA A 371 -24.72 24.57 26.18
CA ALA A 371 -25.83 25.40 26.63
C ALA A 371 -26.07 25.29 28.14
N THR A 372 -25.90 24.10 28.71
CA THR A 372 -26.16 23.85 30.14
C THR A 372 -24.89 23.77 31.00
N GLY A 373 -23.72 23.68 30.38
CA GLY A 373 -22.42 23.48 31.05
C GLY A 373 -22.21 22.07 31.60
N ARG A 374 -23.20 21.17 31.47
CA ARG A 374 -23.18 19.81 32.02
C ARG A 374 -22.15 18.94 31.31
N LYS A 375 -21.51 18.06 32.08
CA LYS A 375 -20.45 17.16 31.62
C LYS A 375 -20.71 15.75 32.14
N GLU A 376 -20.68 14.74 31.26
CA GLU A 376 -20.94 13.34 31.61
C GLU A 376 -19.85 12.43 31.01
N VAL A 377 -19.25 11.58 31.85
CA VAL A 377 -18.21 10.64 31.41
C VAL A 377 -18.86 9.49 30.66
N VAL A 378 -18.44 9.24 29.42
CA VAL A 378 -19.02 8.20 28.55
C VAL A 378 -18.05 7.05 28.27
N HIS A 379 -16.74 7.28 28.42
CA HIS A 379 -15.72 6.24 28.35
C HIS A 379 -14.55 6.57 29.28
N GLN A 380 -14.07 5.57 30.01
CA GLN A 380 -12.87 5.67 30.84
C GLN A 380 -12.12 4.32 30.90
N PRO A 381 -10.77 4.32 30.95
CA PRO A 381 -9.98 3.12 31.19
C PRO A 381 -10.22 2.52 32.58
N SER A 382 -10.00 1.20 32.73
CA SER A 382 -10.22 0.45 33.97
C SER A 382 -9.43 0.99 35.18
N ASP A 383 -8.22 1.50 34.95
CA ASP A 383 -7.33 2.07 35.98
C ASP A 383 -7.35 3.63 35.99
N SER A 384 -8.47 4.26 35.61
CA SER A 384 -8.55 5.73 35.48
C SER A 384 -8.37 6.51 36.78
N GLN A 385 -8.62 5.87 37.94
CA GLN A 385 -8.48 6.49 39.26
C GLN A 385 -7.00 6.75 39.59
N GLY A 386 -6.55 7.97 39.36
CA GLY A 386 -5.17 8.41 39.61
C GLY A 386 -4.34 8.67 38.35
N LEU A 387 -4.94 8.55 37.15
CA LEU A 387 -4.29 8.94 35.90
C LEU A 387 -3.90 10.42 35.93
N THR A 388 -2.73 10.68 35.36
CA THR A 388 -2.21 12.02 35.14
C THR A 388 -2.34 12.33 33.66
N PHE A 389 -3.17 13.32 33.31
CA PHE A 389 -3.47 13.67 31.92
C PHE A 389 -2.47 14.68 31.38
N ASP A 390 -1.94 14.38 30.19
CA ASP A 390 -0.96 15.22 29.50
C ASP A 390 -1.61 16.16 28.49
N THR A 391 -2.82 15.82 28.03
CA THR A 391 -3.54 16.56 27.00
C THR A 391 -5.02 16.67 27.32
N VAL A 392 -5.61 17.82 27.01
CA VAL A 392 -7.04 18.10 27.15
C VAL A 392 -7.55 18.68 25.84
N GLU A 393 -8.51 18.03 25.22
CA GLU A 393 -9.10 18.44 23.94
C GLU A 393 -10.60 18.64 24.06
N VAL A 394 -11.13 19.67 23.39
CA VAL A 394 -12.57 19.88 23.22
C VAL A 394 -12.94 19.82 21.73
N ILE A 395 -13.93 18.99 21.38
CA ILE A 395 -14.49 18.86 20.02
C ILE A 395 -15.92 19.40 20.04
N THR A 396 -16.19 20.43 19.25
CA THR A 396 -17.49 21.15 19.26
C THR A 396 -17.93 21.57 17.87
N GLN A 397 -19.24 21.77 17.65
CA GLN A 397 -19.75 22.23 16.36
C GLN A 397 -19.25 23.61 15.98
N ASP A 398 -19.10 24.51 16.96
CA ASP A 398 -18.64 25.88 16.74
C ASP A 398 -17.65 26.31 17.82
N THR A 399 -16.43 26.60 17.40
CA THR A 399 -15.36 27.06 18.29
C THR A 399 -15.59 28.49 18.81
N LYS A 400 -16.48 29.28 18.20
CA LYS A 400 -16.73 30.68 18.57
C LYS A 400 -17.68 30.85 19.74
N ASN A 401 -18.61 29.91 19.94
CA ASN A 401 -19.68 30.00 20.93
C ASN A 401 -19.34 29.31 22.26
N GLN A 402 -18.05 29.23 22.60
CA GLN A 402 -17.57 28.56 23.80
C GLN A 402 -17.56 29.48 25.03
N SER A 403 -17.58 28.89 26.23
CA SER A 403 -17.38 29.60 27.50
C SER A 403 -16.02 30.32 27.51
N ALA A 404 -15.99 31.56 28.04
CA ALA A 404 -14.78 32.38 28.13
C ALA A 404 -13.67 31.76 29.00
N ASP A 405 -14.01 30.76 29.83
CA ASP A 405 -13.08 30.05 30.71
C ASP A 405 -13.12 28.52 30.45
N LEU A 406 -13.47 28.10 29.23
CA LEU A 406 -13.69 26.69 28.88
C LEU A 406 -12.55 25.76 29.34
N LYS A 407 -11.29 26.20 29.21
CA LYS A 407 -10.12 25.44 29.70
C LYS A 407 -10.17 25.24 31.21
N GLU A 408 -10.43 26.29 31.97
CA GLU A 408 -10.52 26.22 33.44
C GLU A 408 -11.71 25.37 33.87
N ASP A 409 -12.86 25.52 33.21
CA ASP A 409 -14.07 24.73 33.44
C ASP A 409 -13.83 23.22 33.23
N CYS A 410 -13.11 22.86 32.16
CA CYS A 410 -12.73 21.47 31.88
C CYS A 410 -11.74 20.92 32.91
N LEU A 411 -10.71 21.71 33.26
CA LEU A 411 -9.73 21.29 34.26
C LEU A 411 -10.34 21.17 35.67
N LYS A 412 -11.31 22.02 36.00
CA LYS A 412 -12.07 21.93 37.26
C LYS A 412 -12.88 20.65 37.34
N PHE A 413 -13.63 20.32 36.28
CA PHE A 413 -14.37 19.05 36.20
C PHE A 413 -13.44 17.84 36.34
N ALA A 414 -12.30 17.84 35.65
CA ALA A 414 -11.32 16.76 35.77
C ALA A 414 -10.83 16.57 37.22
N LYS A 415 -10.57 17.67 37.95
CA LYS A 415 -10.19 17.64 39.37
C LYS A 415 -11.29 17.07 40.25
N GLU A 416 -12.56 17.40 39.97
CA GLU A 416 -13.72 16.85 40.69
C GLU A 416 -13.87 15.34 40.50
N GLN A 417 -13.48 14.80 39.34
CA GLN A 417 -13.43 13.36 39.06
C GLN A 417 -12.20 12.64 39.67
N GLY A 418 -11.33 13.36 40.39
CA GLY A 418 -10.12 12.80 41.00
C GLY A 418 -8.94 12.59 40.03
N TRP A 419 -9.02 13.15 38.83
CA TRP A 419 -7.96 13.07 37.83
C TRP A 419 -6.88 14.11 38.08
N ARG A 420 -5.61 13.74 37.81
CA ARG A 420 -4.47 14.62 38.03
C ARG A 420 -4.04 15.31 36.75
N GLU A 421 -3.64 16.57 36.89
CA GLU A 421 -3.06 17.37 35.82
C GLU A 421 -1.57 17.04 35.69
N GLY A 422 -1.09 16.77 34.47
CA GLY A 422 0.33 16.57 34.21
C GLY A 422 1.18 17.79 34.56
N LYS A 423 2.51 17.65 34.52
CA LYS A 423 3.41 18.78 34.85
C LYS A 423 3.26 19.97 33.89
N LYS A 424 2.79 19.73 32.66
CA LYS A 424 2.54 20.72 31.59
C LYS A 424 1.44 20.22 30.64
N PRO A 425 0.17 20.21 31.08
CA PRO A 425 -0.90 19.79 30.20
C PRO A 425 -1.06 20.78 29.05
N ILE A 426 -1.42 20.26 27.89
CA ILE A 426 -1.70 21.08 26.72
C ILE A 426 -3.19 21.04 26.39
N PHE A 427 -3.69 22.13 25.81
CA PHE A 427 -5.12 22.35 25.60
C PHE A 427 -5.41 22.82 24.18
N ARG A 428 -6.44 22.25 23.55
CA ARG A 428 -6.95 22.71 22.25
C ARG A 428 -8.47 22.54 22.12
N VAL A 429 -9.05 23.32 21.22
CA VAL A 429 -10.47 23.26 20.82
C VAL A 429 -10.55 23.11 19.30
N ASN A 430 -11.37 22.19 18.80
CA ASN A 430 -11.53 21.93 17.36
C ASN A 430 -13.00 21.68 16.99
N THR A 431 -13.33 21.86 15.70
CA THR A 431 -14.51 21.23 15.09
C THR A 431 -14.20 19.78 14.71
N PRO A 432 -15.19 18.92 14.42
CA PRO A 432 -14.94 17.56 13.92
C PRO A 432 -14.01 17.51 12.70
N GLU A 433 -14.25 18.36 11.71
CA GLU A 433 -13.42 18.45 10.50
C GLU A 433 -12.02 18.97 10.85
N GLY A 434 -11.95 19.92 11.80
CA GLY A 434 -10.69 20.43 12.32
C GLY A 434 -9.88 19.37 13.06
N TYR A 435 -10.54 18.54 13.86
CA TYR A 435 -9.96 17.42 14.59
C TYR A 435 -9.32 16.41 13.64
N GLU A 436 -10.06 15.98 12.62
CA GLU A 436 -9.57 15.04 11.62
C GLU A 436 -8.40 15.63 10.83
N ALA A 437 -8.56 16.83 10.25
CA ALA A 437 -7.53 17.48 9.45
C ALA A 437 -6.22 17.71 10.23
N LEU A 438 -6.35 18.17 11.49
CA LEU A 438 -5.20 18.45 12.34
C LEU A 438 -4.47 17.18 12.75
N ASN A 439 -5.21 16.11 13.09
CA ASN A 439 -4.62 14.81 13.40
C ASN A 439 -3.97 14.17 12.18
N LEU A 440 -4.53 14.35 10.98
CA LEU A 440 -3.90 13.90 9.75
C LEU A 440 -2.57 14.63 9.53
N LYS A 441 -2.58 15.97 9.63
CA LYS A 441 -1.39 16.81 9.37
C LYS A 441 -0.29 16.59 10.41
N SER A 442 -0.61 16.59 11.71
CA SER A 442 0.39 16.44 12.78
C SER A 442 1.07 15.06 12.77
N ASN A 443 0.37 14.02 12.30
CA ASN A 443 0.88 12.67 12.20
C ASN A 443 1.47 12.32 10.82
N GLY A 444 1.46 13.26 9.86
CA GLY A 444 1.92 12.99 8.49
C GLY A 444 1.10 11.90 7.79
N LYS A 445 -0.20 11.80 8.12
CA LYS A 445 -1.21 10.97 7.43
C LYS A 445 -1.85 11.80 6.30
N ASN A 446 -2.56 11.13 5.39
CA ASN A 446 -3.08 11.76 4.17
C ASN A 446 -4.51 11.29 3.92
N LYS A 447 -5.38 12.22 3.52
CA LYS A 447 -6.76 11.93 3.09
C LYS A 447 -6.76 11.42 1.65
N TYR A 448 -6.07 12.14 0.76
CA TYR A 448 -6.04 11.84 -0.67
C TYR A 448 -4.72 11.24 -1.16
N ASN A 449 -4.80 10.45 -2.23
CA ASN A 449 -3.63 9.89 -2.91
C ASN A 449 -3.66 10.18 -4.41
N ILE A 450 -2.56 10.70 -4.93
CA ILE A 450 -2.28 10.68 -6.37
C ILE A 450 -1.23 9.58 -6.58
N ILE A 451 -1.48 8.65 -7.50
CA ILE A 451 -0.62 7.51 -7.76
C ILE A 451 -0.07 7.67 -9.19
N LEU A 452 1.19 8.07 -9.31
CA LEU A 452 1.90 8.15 -10.58
C LEU A 452 2.55 6.81 -10.90
N SER A 453 2.16 6.19 -12.01
CA SER A 453 2.76 4.94 -12.51
C SER A 453 3.92 5.24 -13.47
N ILE A 454 5.10 4.69 -13.17
CA ILE A 454 6.31 4.78 -13.99
C ILE A 454 6.80 3.35 -14.27
N GLY A 455 6.49 2.86 -15.47
CA GLY A 455 6.78 1.50 -15.92
C GLY A 455 5.51 0.75 -16.33
N GLU A 456 5.63 -0.15 -17.30
CA GLU A 456 4.50 -0.94 -17.82
C GLU A 456 4.51 -2.40 -17.37
N ASP A 457 5.45 -2.79 -16.53
CA ASP A 457 5.56 -4.14 -16.02
C ASP A 457 4.38 -4.51 -15.11
N GLU A 458 4.11 -5.81 -15.02
CA GLU A 458 2.96 -6.34 -14.28
C GLU A 458 3.05 -6.06 -12.78
N ILE A 459 4.26 -6.03 -12.20
CA ILE A 459 4.46 -5.77 -10.77
C ILE A 459 4.09 -4.32 -10.44
N THR A 460 4.56 -3.36 -11.24
CA THR A 460 4.21 -1.93 -11.11
C THR A 460 2.72 -1.71 -11.29
N LYS A 461 2.09 -2.34 -12.30
CA LYS A 461 0.63 -2.26 -12.51
C LYS A 461 -0.17 -2.79 -11.32
N ASN A 462 0.19 -3.97 -10.80
CA ASN A 462 -0.45 -4.57 -9.64
C ASN A 462 -0.27 -3.74 -8.36
N ALA A 463 0.91 -3.12 -8.19
CA ALA A 463 1.18 -2.22 -7.08
C ALA A 463 0.33 -0.94 -7.14
N VAL A 464 0.21 -0.34 -8.33
CA VAL A 464 -0.65 0.84 -8.56
C VAL A 464 -2.10 0.51 -8.27
N GLU A 465 -2.60 -0.62 -8.78
CA GLU A 465 -3.98 -1.05 -8.57
C GLU A 465 -4.27 -1.32 -7.08
N SER A 466 -3.35 -1.99 -6.38
CA SER A 466 -3.51 -2.28 -4.95
C SER A 466 -3.51 -1.00 -4.10
N LEU A 467 -2.65 -0.04 -4.42
CA LEU A 467 -2.63 1.27 -3.76
C LEU A 467 -3.92 2.07 -4.02
N TYR A 468 -4.47 1.99 -5.22
CA TYR A 468 -5.74 2.63 -5.58
C TYR A 468 -6.91 2.00 -4.83
N LYS A 469 -7.02 0.66 -4.86
CA LYS A 469 -8.09 -0.12 -4.19
C LYS A 469 -8.13 0.07 -2.68
N LYS A 470 -7.03 0.47 -2.05
CA LYS A 470 -6.98 0.75 -0.61
C LYS A 470 -7.88 1.94 -0.22
N HIS A 471 -7.97 2.96 -1.08
CA HIS A 471 -8.78 4.16 -0.84
C HIS A 471 -9.37 4.67 -2.17
N PRO A 472 -10.29 3.93 -2.81
CA PRO A 472 -10.70 4.19 -4.19
C PRO A 472 -11.42 5.53 -4.35
N GLU A 473 -12.20 5.94 -3.34
CA GLU A 473 -12.93 7.21 -3.36
C GLU A 473 -12.03 8.44 -3.15
N ASN A 474 -10.82 8.25 -2.62
CA ASN A 474 -9.87 9.31 -2.29
C ASN A 474 -8.55 9.17 -3.07
N SER A 475 -8.52 8.35 -4.12
CA SER A 475 -7.30 8.11 -4.90
C SER A 475 -7.53 8.33 -6.39
N ILE A 476 -6.49 8.77 -7.09
CA ILE A 476 -6.48 8.90 -8.54
C ILE A 476 -5.17 8.34 -9.10
N VAL A 477 -5.23 7.75 -10.29
CA VAL A 477 -4.06 7.23 -11.00
C VAL A 477 -3.69 8.16 -12.14
N VAL A 478 -2.42 8.54 -12.20
CA VAL A 478 -1.81 9.34 -13.27
C VAL A 478 -0.75 8.46 -13.94
N THR A 479 -0.67 8.51 -15.27
CA THR A 479 0.28 7.71 -16.05
C THR A 479 1.18 8.61 -16.90
N LEU A 480 2.14 8.00 -17.60
CA LEU A 480 2.97 8.70 -18.59
C LEU A 480 2.58 8.24 -20.00
N ASN A 481 2.60 9.15 -20.98
CA ASN A 481 2.51 8.78 -22.40
C ASN A 481 3.86 8.29 -22.94
N GLU A 482 3.90 7.86 -24.21
CA GLU A 482 5.14 7.39 -24.88
C GLU A 482 6.26 8.45 -24.92
N GLN A 483 5.90 9.74 -24.86
CA GLN A 483 6.83 10.87 -24.83
C GLN A 483 7.34 11.18 -23.41
N GLY A 484 6.80 10.49 -22.39
CA GLY A 484 7.11 10.72 -20.98
C GLY A 484 6.52 12.03 -20.46
N GLU A 485 5.30 12.37 -20.86
CA GLU A 485 4.48 13.47 -20.34
C GLU A 485 3.33 12.91 -19.50
N LEU A 486 2.82 13.67 -18.53
CA LEU A 486 1.75 13.23 -17.65
C LEU A 486 0.41 13.10 -18.39
N VAL A 487 -0.29 11.99 -18.15
CA VAL A 487 -1.64 11.73 -18.62
C VAL A 487 -2.57 11.63 -17.41
N PHE A 488 -3.51 12.56 -17.33
CA PHE A 488 -4.54 12.61 -16.32
C PHE A 488 -5.79 11.84 -16.80
N PRO A 489 -6.51 11.14 -15.91
CA PRO A 489 -7.65 10.31 -16.32
C PRO A 489 -8.86 11.16 -16.73
N ASP A 490 -9.43 10.86 -17.90
CA ASP A 490 -10.57 11.58 -18.46
C ASP A 490 -11.89 11.25 -17.71
N GLY A 491 -12.66 12.28 -17.36
CA GLY A 491 -14.03 12.14 -16.86
C GLY A 491 -14.19 11.82 -15.36
N GLN A 492 -13.10 11.70 -14.61
CA GLN A 492 -13.13 11.54 -13.14
C GLN A 492 -12.80 12.87 -12.46
N GLU A 493 -13.80 13.49 -11.82
CA GLU A 493 -13.60 14.74 -11.08
C GLU A 493 -12.89 14.46 -9.75
N PHE A 494 -11.60 14.81 -9.67
CA PHE A 494 -10.80 14.70 -8.46
C PHE A 494 -10.41 16.10 -7.98
N ILE A 495 -11.05 16.55 -6.91
CA ILE A 495 -10.83 17.87 -6.30
C ILE A 495 -10.43 17.64 -4.85
N PRO A 496 -9.11 17.58 -4.54
CA PRO A 496 -8.68 17.40 -3.17
C PRO A 496 -9.07 18.63 -2.35
N ASP A 497 -9.57 18.41 -1.13
CA ASP A 497 -9.94 19.48 -0.18
C ASP A 497 -9.01 19.56 1.05
N SER A 498 -8.00 18.69 1.12
CA SER A 498 -7.17 18.47 2.31
C SER A 498 -5.83 17.83 1.94
N SER A 499 -5.18 17.16 2.89
CA SER A 499 -3.87 16.51 2.75
C SER A 499 -3.78 15.55 1.56
N VAL A 500 -2.82 15.81 0.67
CA VAL A 500 -2.54 14.95 -0.49
C VAL A 500 -1.18 14.28 -0.32
N ARG A 501 -1.12 12.99 -0.67
CA ARG A 501 0.12 12.26 -0.91
C ARG A 501 0.26 11.87 -2.36
N ILE A 502 1.41 12.16 -2.95
CA ILE A 502 1.80 11.63 -4.25
C ILE A 502 2.62 10.35 -4.03
N ASN A 503 2.19 9.22 -4.59
CA ASN A 503 2.96 7.98 -4.64
C ASN A 503 3.49 7.81 -6.07
N ILE A 504 4.80 7.86 -6.25
CA ILE A 504 5.45 7.62 -7.54
C ILE A 504 5.91 6.16 -7.54
N VAL A 505 5.25 5.32 -8.31
CA VAL A 505 5.41 3.86 -8.29
C VAL A 505 6.21 3.42 -9.50
N GLY A 506 7.27 2.64 -9.28
CA GLY A 506 8.05 2.05 -10.36
C GLY A 506 9.25 1.26 -9.85
N HIS A 507 9.82 0.44 -10.72
CA HIS A 507 11.07 -0.24 -10.43
C HIS A 507 12.24 0.75 -10.27
N PRO A 508 13.28 0.39 -9.48
CA PRO A 508 14.40 1.29 -9.21
C PRO A 508 15.07 1.80 -10.50
N GLU A 509 15.21 0.92 -11.49
CA GLU A 509 15.80 1.24 -12.80
C GLU A 509 14.97 2.25 -13.59
N GLU A 510 13.64 2.10 -13.62
CA GLU A 510 12.75 3.02 -14.33
C GLU A 510 12.69 4.40 -13.64
N LEU A 511 12.65 4.41 -12.31
CA LEU A 511 12.68 5.65 -11.53
C LEU A 511 14.02 6.39 -11.72
N GLU A 512 15.15 5.67 -11.76
CA GLU A 512 16.47 6.27 -12.04
C GLU A 512 16.60 6.77 -13.47
N LYS A 513 16.04 6.07 -14.47
CA LYS A 513 15.99 6.54 -15.87
C LYS A 513 15.27 7.88 -16.01
N VAL A 514 14.15 8.05 -15.30
CA VAL A 514 13.42 9.33 -15.28
C VAL A 514 14.24 10.42 -14.58
N GLY A 515 14.89 10.08 -13.47
CA GLY A 515 15.81 10.95 -12.74
C GLY A 515 15.13 11.97 -11.82
N ALA A 516 15.87 12.36 -10.77
CA ALA A 516 15.38 13.19 -9.66
C ALA A 516 14.74 14.53 -10.07
N GLU A 517 15.33 15.24 -11.03
CA GLU A 517 14.82 16.53 -11.49
C GLU A 517 13.46 16.40 -12.18
N LYS A 518 13.31 15.41 -13.06
CA LYS A 518 12.06 15.18 -13.79
C LYS A 518 10.95 14.70 -12.86
N LEU A 519 11.27 13.86 -11.87
CA LEU A 519 10.34 13.49 -10.80
C LEU A 519 9.82 14.70 -10.00
N ALA A 520 10.67 15.70 -9.77
CA ALA A 520 10.27 16.96 -9.13
C ALA A 520 9.40 17.83 -10.04
N ASN A 521 9.67 17.84 -11.35
CA ASN A 521 8.80 18.51 -12.33
C ASN A 521 7.41 17.87 -12.38
N TYR A 522 7.31 16.54 -12.44
CA TYR A 522 6.00 15.86 -12.43
C TYR A 522 5.22 16.15 -11.14
N THR A 523 5.91 16.22 -10.01
CA THR A 523 5.27 16.54 -8.74
C THR A 523 4.69 17.95 -8.74
N ASP A 524 5.44 18.93 -9.24
CA ASP A 524 4.97 20.31 -9.38
C ASP A 524 3.81 20.43 -10.36
N GLU A 525 3.88 19.74 -11.51
CA GLU A 525 2.81 19.72 -12.52
C GLU A 525 1.51 19.12 -11.97
N MET A 526 1.58 18.00 -11.23
CA MET A 526 0.42 17.42 -10.55
C MET A 526 -0.16 18.35 -9.48
N VAL A 527 0.70 19.02 -8.70
CA VAL A 527 0.28 20.00 -7.69
C VAL A 527 -0.47 21.15 -8.35
N GLN A 528 0.02 21.67 -9.47
CA GLN A 528 -0.63 22.74 -10.22
C GLN A 528 -1.95 22.28 -10.86
N HIS A 529 -1.97 21.11 -11.50
CA HIS A 529 -3.16 20.56 -12.17
C HIS A 529 -4.35 20.43 -11.21
N TYR A 530 -4.11 19.87 -10.02
CA TYR A 530 -5.15 19.66 -9.00
C TYR A 530 -5.30 20.83 -8.03
N LYS A 531 -4.66 21.99 -8.32
CA LYS A 531 -4.69 23.20 -7.48
C LYS A 531 -4.32 22.93 -6.01
N ILE A 532 -3.39 22.02 -5.79
CA ILE A 532 -2.81 21.72 -4.47
C ILE A 532 -1.89 22.89 -4.10
N ASP A 533 -1.90 23.32 -2.84
CA ASP A 533 -1.16 24.48 -2.33
C ASP A 533 -1.50 25.83 -3.01
N SER A 534 -2.57 25.88 -3.83
CA SER A 534 -3.11 27.11 -4.42
C SER A 534 -3.82 27.99 -3.38
N VAL A 535 -3.82 29.32 -3.57
CA VAL A 535 -4.42 30.27 -2.61
C VAL A 535 -5.90 30.00 -2.35
N ASP A 536 -6.66 29.68 -3.40
CA ASP A 536 -8.09 29.41 -3.34
C ASP A 536 -8.44 27.97 -2.90
N SER A 537 -7.44 27.14 -2.56
CA SER A 537 -7.61 25.74 -2.20
C SER A 537 -7.18 25.46 -0.76
N HIS A 538 -7.90 24.54 -0.12
CA HIS A 538 -7.55 23.97 1.18
C HIS A 538 -6.64 22.73 1.08
N ALA A 539 -6.44 22.18 -0.13
CA ALA A 539 -5.52 21.08 -0.34
C ALA A 539 -4.06 21.51 -0.24
N TYR A 540 -3.23 20.63 0.33
CA TYR A 540 -1.79 20.83 0.45
C TYR A 540 -1.03 19.53 0.23
N LEU A 541 0.16 19.62 -0.34
CA LEU A 541 1.03 18.47 -0.53
C LEU A 541 1.73 18.15 0.79
N ASN A 542 1.33 17.06 1.43
CA ASN A 542 1.94 16.61 2.69
C ASN A 542 3.14 15.69 2.45
N ARG A 543 3.09 14.86 1.40
CA ARG A 543 4.14 13.89 1.10
C ARG A 543 4.24 13.54 -0.37
N ALA A 544 5.48 13.46 -0.87
CA ALA A 544 5.81 12.75 -2.10
C ALA A 544 6.63 11.49 -1.77
N ALA A 545 6.12 10.32 -2.12
CA ALA A 545 6.71 9.03 -1.79
C ALA A 545 7.20 8.32 -3.04
N LEU A 546 8.50 7.98 -3.09
CA LEU A 546 9.02 7.03 -4.06
C LEU A 546 8.67 5.61 -3.62
N VAL A 547 7.82 4.96 -4.39
CA VAL A 547 7.35 3.60 -4.17
C VAL A 547 8.10 2.65 -5.10
N GLY A 548 9.29 2.26 -4.67
CA GLY A 548 10.18 1.30 -5.33
C GLY A 548 11.27 0.85 -4.36
N CYS A 549 11.99 -0.22 -4.70
CA CYS A 549 13.09 -0.74 -3.87
C CYS A 549 14.33 0.16 -3.94
N ASN A 550 15.20 0.09 -2.94
CA ASN A 550 16.59 0.59 -2.98
C ASN A 550 16.79 2.03 -3.52
N ASN A 551 15.84 2.93 -3.27
CA ASN A 551 15.83 4.28 -3.83
C ASN A 551 16.31 5.37 -2.84
N ALA A 552 17.11 5.00 -1.84
CA ALA A 552 17.64 5.92 -0.84
C ALA A 552 18.35 7.14 -1.45
N ASP A 553 19.31 6.92 -2.34
CA ASP A 553 20.06 8.00 -2.98
C ASP A 553 19.21 8.81 -3.97
N LEU A 554 18.33 8.15 -4.71
CA LEU A 554 17.37 8.82 -5.60
C LEU A 554 16.42 9.72 -4.82
N SER A 555 15.87 9.23 -3.71
CA SER A 555 14.95 10.00 -2.85
C SER A 555 15.61 11.24 -2.24
N ARG A 556 16.91 11.17 -1.90
CA ARG A 556 17.68 12.33 -1.44
C ARG A 556 17.81 13.38 -2.54
N ARG A 557 18.29 12.99 -3.73
CA ARG A 557 18.43 13.90 -4.88
C ARG A 557 17.08 14.48 -5.29
N TYR A 558 16.05 13.64 -5.29
CA TYR A 558 14.68 14.05 -5.58
C TYR A 558 14.19 15.11 -4.59
N ALA A 559 14.43 14.95 -3.29
CA ALA A 559 14.11 15.96 -2.28
C ALA A 559 14.89 17.27 -2.49
N GLU A 560 16.20 17.18 -2.77
CA GLU A 560 17.04 18.36 -3.08
C GLU A 560 16.51 19.14 -4.28
N HIS A 561 16.11 18.45 -5.35
CA HIS A 561 15.47 19.08 -6.50
C HIS A 561 14.07 19.61 -6.18
N LEU A 562 13.24 18.88 -5.44
CA LEU A 562 11.89 19.32 -5.09
C LEU A 562 11.92 20.64 -4.31
N TYR A 563 12.81 20.74 -3.32
CA TYR A 563 12.91 21.89 -2.42
C TYR A 563 13.54 23.15 -3.05
N THR A 564 13.97 23.10 -4.32
CA THR A 564 14.28 24.33 -5.07
C THR A 564 13.01 25.13 -5.37
N ARG A 565 11.83 24.48 -5.37
CA ARG A 565 10.51 25.11 -5.51
C ARG A 565 10.00 25.51 -4.13
N GLU A 566 9.99 26.81 -3.84
CA GLU A 566 9.71 27.30 -2.48
C GLU A 566 8.35 26.88 -1.93
N HIS A 567 7.34 26.77 -2.79
CA HIS A 567 5.98 26.35 -2.42
C HIS A 567 5.86 24.86 -2.09
N LEU A 568 6.85 24.02 -2.45
CA LEU A 568 6.85 22.58 -2.17
C LEU A 568 7.74 22.18 -0.99
N LYS A 569 8.42 23.13 -0.34
CA LYS A 569 9.33 22.87 0.80
C LYS A 569 8.62 22.27 2.02
N ASP A 570 7.30 22.39 2.11
CA ASP A 570 6.50 21.83 3.20
C ASP A 570 6.17 20.34 3.02
N ALA A 571 6.32 19.79 1.82
CA ALA A 571 6.08 18.39 1.55
C ALA A 571 7.25 17.53 2.06
N SER A 572 6.94 16.42 2.73
CA SER A 572 7.96 15.40 3.04
C SER A 572 8.27 14.53 1.82
N VAL A 573 9.53 14.22 1.57
CA VAL A 573 9.91 13.23 0.54
C VAL A 573 10.28 11.92 1.22
N THR A 574 9.71 10.79 0.80
CA THR A 574 10.05 9.49 1.39
C THR A 574 10.63 8.51 0.39
N GLY A 575 11.68 7.81 0.82
CA GLY A 575 12.32 6.72 0.07
C GLY A 575 12.51 5.46 0.92
N ARG A 576 13.20 4.48 0.36
CA ARG A 576 13.37 3.12 0.89
C ARG A 576 14.83 2.71 0.76
N SER A 577 15.42 2.23 1.86
CA SER A 577 16.82 1.78 1.86
C SER A 577 17.02 0.32 1.43
N GLY A 578 15.93 -0.39 1.18
CA GLY A 578 15.92 -1.81 0.87
C GLY A 578 14.75 -2.22 0.00
N ASP A 579 14.47 -3.52 -0.03
CA ASP A 579 13.41 -4.08 -0.86
C ASP A 579 12.03 -3.84 -0.23
N MET A 580 11.06 -3.55 -1.08
CA MET A 580 9.71 -3.22 -0.67
C MET A 580 8.69 -3.91 -1.57
N GLN A 581 7.64 -4.44 -0.95
CA GLN A 581 6.50 -5.02 -1.64
C GLN A 581 5.23 -4.23 -1.33
N ILE A 582 4.34 -4.18 -2.31
CA ILE A 582 2.95 -3.75 -2.13
C ILE A 582 2.09 -5.01 -2.07
N ASN A 583 1.37 -5.17 -0.96
CA ASN A 583 0.42 -6.27 -0.79
C ASN A 583 -0.89 -5.95 -1.52
N ALA A 584 -1.73 -6.97 -1.73
CA ALA A 584 -3.01 -6.83 -2.43
C ALA A 584 -3.99 -5.85 -1.75
N ASP A 585 -3.86 -5.63 -0.44
CA ASP A 585 -4.62 -4.64 0.35
C ASP A 585 -4.02 -3.22 0.27
N GLY A 586 -2.97 -3.02 -0.54
CA GLY A 586 -2.24 -1.77 -0.70
C GLY A 586 -1.33 -1.42 0.49
N SER A 587 -1.14 -2.31 1.47
CA SER A 587 -0.12 -2.14 2.51
C SER A 587 1.30 -2.26 1.93
N LYS A 588 2.25 -1.58 2.57
CA LYS A 588 3.66 -1.48 2.15
C LYS A 588 4.51 -2.25 3.15
N THR A 589 5.19 -3.29 2.71
CA THR A 589 6.01 -4.16 3.56
C THR A 589 7.48 -4.09 3.14
N MET A 590 8.38 -4.25 4.11
CA MET A 590 9.84 -4.23 3.93
C MET A 590 10.52 -5.25 4.85
N SER A 591 11.83 -5.43 4.72
CA SER A 591 12.62 -6.09 5.76
C SER A 591 12.75 -5.21 7.02
N ASP A 592 13.08 -5.82 8.16
CA ASP A 592 13.21 -5.12 9.46
C ASP A 592 14.54 -4.36 9.57
N LEU A 593 15.54 -4.78 8.79
CA LEU A 593 16.79 -4.06 8.63
C LEU A 593 16.65 -2.86 7.67
N ASP A 594 15.58 -2.84 6.88
CA ASP A 594 15.33 -1.80 5.90
C ASP A 594 14.59 -0.62 6.53
N ARG A 595 15.02 0.58 6.14
CA ARG A 595 14.56 1.82 6.74
C ARG A 595 13.75 2.61 5.73
N LYS A 596 12.64 3.15 6.23
CA LYS A 596 11.93 4.23 5.55
C LYS A 596 12.73 5.50 5.79
N ILE A 597 13.19 6.13 4.71
CA ILE A 597 13.91 7.40 4.78
C ILE A 597 12.89 8.51 4.56
N ILE A 598 12.95 9.55 5.39
CA ILE A 598 12.10 10.73 5.29
C ILE A 598 13.00 11.94 5.19
N HIS A 599 12.94 12.63 4.06
CA HIS A 599 13.59 13.91 3.83
C HIS A 599 12.59 15.03 4.09
N SER A 600 13.04 16.10 4.73
CA SER A 600 12.25 17.31 5.01
C SER A 600 13.15 18.54 4.88
N TRP A 601 12.56 19.70 4.63
CA TRP A 601 13.31 20.95 4.67
C TRP A 601 13.47 21.46 6.09
N ASP A 602 14.71 21.72 6.50
CA ASP A 602 15.03 22.38 7.77
C ASP A 602 15.05 23.90 7.55
N TYR A 603 13.94 24.56 7.90
CA TYR A 603 13.78 26.01 7.81
C TYR A 603 14.69 26.80 8.77
N GLU A 604 15.22 26.16 9.82
CA GLU A 604 16.15 26.80 10.75
C GLU A 604 17.52 26.98 10.09
N ASN A 605 18.03 25.90 9.49
CA ASN A 605 19.35 25.85 8.86
C ASN A 605 19.32 26.04 7.33
N ASN A 606 18.13 26.20 6.74
CA ASN A 606 17.89 26.39 5.31
C ASN A 606 18.56 25.30 4.44
N LYS A 607 18.36 24.03 4.83
CA LYS A 607 18.95 22.86 4.17
C LYS A 607 18.01 21.67 4.22
N THR A 608 18.21 20.71 3.33
CA THR A 608 17.55 19.42 3.42
C THR A 608 18.10 18.64 4.63
N VAL A 609 17.20 18.04 5.42
CA VAL A 609 17.53 17.10 6.49
C VAL A 609 16.76 15.81 6.28
N TRP A 610 17.20 14.73 6.93
CA TRP A 610 16.53 13.45 6.82
C TRP A 610 16.55 12.67 8.13
N THR A 611 15.59 11.78 8.27
CA THR A 611 15.47 10.81 9.37
C THR A 611 15.15 9.43 8.81
N THR A 612 15.32 8.40 9.65
CA THR A 612 14.93 7.02 9.31
C THR A 612 13.94 6.47 10.32
N GLU A 613 12.92 5.78 9.82
CA GLU A 613 11.97 5.02 10.63
C GLU A 613 12.15 3.52 10.36
N ASN A 614 12.12 2.70 11.41
CA ASN A 614 12.05 1.25 11.28
C ASN A 614 10.65 0.86 10.79
N SER A 615 10.56 -0.18 9.96
CA SER A 615 9.28 -0.73 9.50
C SER A 615 8.53 -1.39 10.67
N ALA A 616 7.23 -1.09 10.82
CA ALA A 616 6.47 -1.42 12.02
C ALA A 616 5.65 -2.73 11.93
N HIS A 617 5.70 -3.50 10.84
CA HIS A 617 4.72 -4.57 10.60
C HIS A 617 5.38 -5.90 10.19
N ILE A 618 5.98 -6.58 11.17
CA ILE A 618 6.39 -8.00 11.05
C ILE A 618 5.16 -8.93 11.08
N GLY A 619 4.14 -8.59 11.87
CA GLY A 619 2.96 -9.46 12.08
C GLY A 619 2.14 -9.72 10.81
N GLU A 620 2.00 -8.72 9.94
CA GLU A 620 1.24 -8.85 8.68
C GLU A 620 2.05 -9.53 7.57
N ILE A 621 3.39 -9.37 7.55
CA ILE A 621 4.27 -10.08 6.61
C ILE A 621 4.18 -11.59 6.82
N LEU A 622 4.04 -12.04 8.07
CA LEU A 622 3.88 -13.45 8.41
C LEU A 622 2.50 -14.00 7.98
N ALA A 623 1.47 -13.16 7.96
CA ALA A 623 0.13 -13.52 7.46
C ALA A 623 0.01 -13.44 5.93
N SER A 624 0.80 -12.59 5.27
CA SER A 624 0.74 -12.35 3.82
C SER A 624 1.73 -13.16 2.98
N LEU A 625 2.67 -13.88 3.61
CA LEU A 625 3.54 -14.85 2.93
C LEU A 625 2.76 -16.13 2.58
N LYS A 626 1.83 -16.02 1.61
CA LYS A 626 1.39 -17.19 0.84
C LYS A 626 2.58 -17.69 0.03
N LEU A 627 3.05 -18.89 0.35
CA LEU A 627 4.12 -19.56 -0.38
C LEU A 627 3.54 -20.44 -1.49
N GLY A 628 4.12 -20.33 -2.68
CA GLY A 628 3.78 -21.13 -3.86
C GLY A 628 3.17 -20.32 -5.01
N LEU A 629 3.91 -20.18 -6.10
CA LEU A 629 3.32 -19.97 -7.42
C LEU A 629 2.59 -21.27 -7.79
N GLY A 630 1.27 -21.27 -7.67
CA GLY A 630 0.41 -22.33 -8.19
C GLY A 630 0.24 -23.53 -7.26
N ASP A 631 -0.63 -23.40 -6.26
CA ASP A 631 -1.75 -24.31 -5.99
C ASP A 631 -2.43 -23.85 -4.70
N THR A 632 -3.76 -24.01 -4.63
CA THR A 632 -4.50 -23.63 -3.42
C THR A 632 -4.04 -24.54 -2.29
N PRO A 633 -3.54 -24.04 -1.15
CA PRO A 633 -3.14 -24.90 -0.05
C PRO A 633 -4.32 -25.80 0.36
N PRO A 634 -4.08 -27.06 0.76
CA PRO A 634 -5.10 -27.88 1.40
C PRO A 634 -5.82 -27.07 2.48
N ALA A 635 -7.15 -27.12 2.51
CA ALA A 635 -8.00 -26.24 3.33
C ALA A 635 -7.83 -26.41 4.85
N ASP A 636 -6.92 -27.29 5.30
CA ASP A 636 -6.82 -27.78 6.67
C ASP A 636 -5.38 -27.70 7.24
N ILE A 637 -4.53 -26.78 6.75
CA ILE A 637 -3.16 -26.62 7.28
C ILE A 637 -3.16 -25.73 8.55
N PRO A 638 -2.63 -26.20 9.69
CA PRO A 638 -2.73 -25.51 10.98
C PRO A 638 -1.96 -24.18 11.01
N ASP A 639 -2.56 -23.11 11.55
CA ASP A 639 -1.93 -21.78 11.69
C ASP A 639 -0.94 -21.67 12.85
N SER A 640 -1.08 -22.54 13.84
CA SER A 640 -0.15 -22.70 14.96
C SER A 640 -0.09 -24.17 15.34
N LEU A 641 1.02 -24.56 15.95
CA LEU A 641 1.19 -25.90 16.50
C LEU A 641 1.32 -25.84 18.03
N ASP A 642 1.00 -26.94 18.69
CA ASP A 642 1.39 -27.21 20.07
C ASP A 642 2.31 -28.43 20.16
N TYR A 643 2.82 -28.71 21.36
CA TYR A 643 3.68 -29.87 21.59
C TYR A 643 3.00 -31.22 21.26
N ASN A 644 1.67 -31.31 21.36
CA ASN A 644 0.94 -32.53 21.06
C ASN A 644 0.81 -32.76 19.55
N ASP A 645 0.91 -31.72 18.72
CA ASP A 645 0.84 -31.86 17.26
C ASP A 645 2.10 -32.51 16.67
N ILE A 646 3.25 -32.34 17.31
CA ILE A 646 4.51 -32.96 16.87
C ILE A 646 4.58 -34.44 17.31
N SER A 647 5.16 -35.26 16.44
CA SER A 647 5.32 -36.71 16.65
C SER A 647 6.79 -37.08 16.81
N LYS A 648 7.48 -37.46 15.73
CA LYS A 648 8.84 -37.99 15.79
C LYS A 648 9.83 -36.99 15.20
N GLN A 649 10.95 -36.80 15.89
CA GLN A 649 12.11 -36.15 15.32
C GLN A 649 12.68 -37.01 14.18
N VAL A 650 12.69 -36.45 12.97
CA VAL A 650 13.15 -37.13 11.74
C VAL A 650 14.64 -36.91 11.52
N SER A 651 15.11 -35.67 11.76
CA SER A 651 16.50 -35.29 11.57
C SER A 651 16.86 -34.07 12.44
N LYS A 652 18.15 -33.86 12.67
CA LYS A 652 18.70 -32.69 13.35
C LYS A 652 19.79 -32.07 12.49
N GLY A 653 19.52 -30.88 11.96
CA GLY A 653 20.51 -30.05 11.28
C GLY A 653 21.31 -29.18 12.25
N SER A 654 22.13 -28.29 11.71
CA SER A 654 22.91 -27.30 12.47
C SER A 654 22.05 -26.14 13.01
N MET A 655 20.97 -25.79 12.31
CA MET A 655 20.10 -24.66 12.65
C MET A 655 18.67 -25.08 12.99
N LYS A 656 18.18 -26.18 12.40
CA LYS A 656 16.80 -26.63 12.53
C LYS A 656 16.72 -28.11 12.91
N THR A 657 15.57 -28.49 13.43
CA THR A 657 15.21 -29.87 13.77
C THR A 657 13.90 -30.19 13.06
N ALA A 658 13.87 -31.28 12.30
CA ALA A 658 12.70 -31.67 11.53
C ALA A 658 11.83 -32.63 12.35
N TYR A 659 10.54 -32.32 12.48
CA TYR A 659 9.54 -33.14 13.14
C TYR A 659 8.43 -33.54 12.16
N THR A 660 7.92 -34.78 12.28
CA THR A 660 6.63 -35.14 11.67
C THR A 660 5.49 -34.62 12.53
N LEU A 661 4.35 -34.34 11.90
CA LEU A 661 3.11 -34.00 12.58
C LEU A 661 2.21 -35.24 12.73
N LYS A 662 1.40 -35.30 13.80
CA LYS A 662 0.49 -36.44 14.06
C LYS A 662 -0.68 -36.47 13.08
N ASP A 663 -1.34 -35.34 12.92
CA ASP A 663 -2.57 -35.23 12.12
C ASP A 663 -2.31 -34.79 10.67
N HIS A 664 -1.07 -34.42 10.35
CA HIS A 664 -0.60 -34.07 9.01
C HIS A 664 0.67 -34.88 8.64
N PRO A 665 0.52 -36.20 8.38
CA PRO A 665 1.65 -37.07 8.10
C PRO A 665 2.39 -36.72 6.80
N ASP A 666 1.79 -35.92 5.94
CA ASP A 666 2.30 -35.36 4.69
C ASP A 666 3.14 -34.09 4.88
N LEU A 667 3.26 -33.58 6.12
CA LEU A 667 4.00 -32.36 6.44
C LEU A 667 5.20 -32.62 7.37
N LEU A 668 6.22 -31.78 7.22
CA LEU A 668 7.34 -31.63 8.13
C LEU A 668 7.32 -30.24 8.76
N PHE A 669 7.51 -30.20 10.07
CA PHE A 669 7.80 -28.96 10.79
C PHE A 669 9.31 -28.83 10.98
N LEU A 670 9.91 -27.85 10.31
CA LEU A 670 11.32 -27.51 10.45
C LEU A 670 11.48 -26.47 11.57
N GLN A 671 11.61 -26.95 12.80
CA GLN A 671 11.73 -26.12 13.99
C GLN A 671 13.13 -25.53 14.12
N LEU A 672 13.22 -24.23 14.38
CA LEU A 672 14.48 -23.55 14.69
C LEU A 672 15.01 -23.94 16.08
N GLN A 673 16.34 -24.12 16.21
CA GLN A 673 16.95 -24.59 17.47
C GLN A 673 17.10 -23.51 18.57
N ASP A 674 16.97 -22.22 18.24
CA ASP A 674 17.22 -21.09 19.16
C ASP A 674 16.37 -19.88 18.73
N GLU A 675 15.77 -19.18 19.70
CA GLU A 675 14.82 -18.06 19.53
C GLU A 675 15.49 -16.72 19.18
N ALA A 676 16.82 -16.68 19.07
CA ALA A 676 17.52 -15.43 18.73
C ALA A 676 16.93 -14.78 17.47
N GLU A 677 16.53 -13.51 17.55
CA GLU A 677 15.80 -12.75 16.53
C GLU A 677 16.44 -12.85 15.12
N TRP A 678 17.78 -12.85 15.05
CA TRP A 678 18.52 -13.01 13.81
C TRP A 678 18.30 -14.37 13.12
N ARG A 679 17.99 -15.44 13.87
CA ARG A 679 17.69 -16.78 13.34
C ARG A 679 16.25 -16.88 12.85
N VAL A 680 15.29 -16.18 13.47
CA VAL A 680 13.93 -16.09 12.92
C VAL A 680 13.97 -15.40 11.55
N ASN A 681 14.80 -14.37 11.39
CA ASN A 681 15.05 -13.73 10.09
C ASN A 681 15.64 -14.70 9.05
N THR A 682 16.41 -15.72 9.45
CA THR A 682 16.90 -16.73 8.50
C THR A 682 15.79 -17.62 7.92
N LEU A 683 14.70 -17.86 8.66
CA LEU A 683 13.53 -18.58 8.13
C LEU A 683 12.86 -17.80 6.98
N ARG A 684 12.79 -16.47 7.10
CA ARG A 684 12.28 -15.57 6.05
C ARG A 684 13.17 -15.60 4.81
N ASN A 685 14.48 -15.51 4.98
CA ASN A 685 15.41 -15.59 3.86
C ASN A 685 15.34 -16.95 3.16
N GLU A 686 15.11 -18.03 3.90
CA GLU A 686 15.00 -19.38 3.31
C GLU A 686 13.81 -19.49 2.39
N VAL A 687 12.66 -18.96 2.83
CA VAL A 687 11.46 -18.82 1.99
C VAL A 687 11.78 -18.05 0.69
N ILE A 688 12.51 -16.93 0.79
CA ILE A 688 12.91 -16.15 -0.39
C ILE A 688 13.86 -16.95 -1.29
N TRP A 689 14.77 -17.73 -0.72
CA TRP A 689 15.63 -18.65 -1.47
C TRP A 689 14.85 -19.72 -2.22
N ILE A 690 13.85 -20.33 -1.59
CA ILE A 690 13.01 -21.35 -2.22
C ILE A 690 12.21 -20.74 -3.38
N ASN A 691 11.59 -19.58 -3.18
CA ASN A 691 10.88 -18.89 -4.25
C ASN A 691 11.80 -18.53 -5.41
N LYS A 692 13.03 -18.05 -5.13
CA LYS A 692 14.00 -17.76 -6.18
C LYS A 692 14.46 -19.01 -6.92
N MET A 693 14.63 -20.14 -6.23
CA MET A 693 14.94 -21.42 -6.87
C MET A 693 13.81 -21.85 -7.80
N GLN A 694 12.56 -21.77 -7.35
CA GLN A 694 11.39 -22.10 -8.18
C GLN A 694 11.27 -21.19 -9.41
N GLU A 695 11.48 -19.88 -9.26
CA GLU A 695 11.53 -18.91 -10.36
C GLU A 695 12.57 -19.31 -11.42
N LEU A 696 13.73 -19.80 -10.99
CA LEU A 696 14.79 -20.27 -11.88
C LEU A 696 14.49 -21.65 -12.49
N GLY A 697 13.38 -22.31 -12.13
CA GLY A 697 13.03 -23.66 -12.55
C GLY A 697 13.81 -24.76 -11.82
N ILE A 698 14.37 -24.44 -10.64
CA ILE A 698 15.00 -25.41 -9.75
C ILE A 698 13.91 -26.06 -8.88
N ARG A 699 13.88 -27.40 -8.88
CA ARG A 699 12.90 -28.17 -8.11
C ARG A 699 13.20 -28.14 -6.61
N THR A 700 12.18 -27.83 -5.80
CA THR A 700 12.22 -27.81 -4.32
C THR A 700 11.01 -28.58 -3.77
N PRO A 701 11.01 -29.02 -2.49
CA PRO A 701 9.77 -29.37 -1.81
C PRO A 701 8.83 -28.16 -1.73
N ILE A 702 7.54 -28.38 -1.54
CA ILE A 702 6.59 -27.28 -1.34
C ILE A 702 6.76 -26.73 0.09
N TYR A 703 7.09 -25.44 0.21
CA TYR A 703 7.10 -24.72 1.48
C TYR A 703 5.72 -24.07 1.65
N TYR A 704 5.04 -24.27 2.78
CA TYR A 704 3.66 -23.83 2.97
C TYR A 704 3.56 -22.50 3.71
N LYS A 705 4.09 -22.43 4.95
CA LYS A 705 4.07 -21.21 5.78
C LYS A 705 5.02 -21.33 6.96
N VAL A 706 5.37 -20.18 7.53
CA VAL A 706 6.02 -20.10 8.84
C VAL A 706 4.94 -20.28 9.90
N VAL A 707 5.17 -21.13 10.89
CA VAL A 707 4.26 -21.33 12.02
C VAL A 707 5.00 -21.17 13.34
N THR A 708 4.23 -20.84 14.38
CA THR A 708 4.72 -20.85 15.76
C THR A 708 4.20 -22.10 16.46
N MET A 709 5.07 -22.78 17.19
CA MET A 709 4.77 -23.93 18.01
C MET A 709 4.95 -23.59 19.49
N ILE A 710 3.96 -23.91 20.33
CA ILE A 710 4.08 -23.73 21.79
C ILE A 710 4.47 -25.06 22.42
N ASP A 711 5.62 -25.10 23.11
CA ASP A 711 6.07 -26.33 23.78
C ASP A 711 5.40 -26.58 25.14
N GLN A 712 5.74 -27.70 25.79
CA GLN A 712 5.20 -28.07 27.10
C GLN A 712 5.46 -27.04 28.21
N ASN A 713 6.45 -26.17 28.03
CA ASN A 713 6.84 -25.13 28.98
C ASN A 713 6.25 -23.76 28.61
N HIS A 714 5.33 -23.70 27.64
CA HIS A 714 4.77 -22.47 27.07
C HIS A 714 5.81 -21.58 26.36
N GLN A 715 6.94 -22.15 25.92
CA GLN A 715 7.92 -21.43 25.09
C GLN A 715 7.53 -21.48 23.62
N LYS A 716 7.84 -20.41 22.88
CA LYS A 716 7.44 -20.23 21.49
C LYS A 716 8.58 -20.60 20.56
N HIS A 717 8.43 -21.72 19.87
CA HIS A 717 9.35 -22.15 18.84
C HIS A 717 8.87 -21.71 17.47
N HIS A 718 9.74 -21.14 16.66
CA HIS A 718 9.44 -20.77 15.28
C HIS A 718 9.94 -21.84 14.31
N GLY A 719 9.21 -22.07 13.23
CA GLY A 719 9.65 -22.99 12.17
C GLY A 719 8.81 -22.88 10.91
N ILE A 720 9.10 -23.73 9.93
CA ILE A 720 8.43 -23.72 8.62
C ILE A 720 7.72 -25.06 8.42
N LEU A 721 6.48 -25.01 7.93
CA LEU A 721 5.77 -26.17 7.40
C LEU A 721 6.20 -26.41 5.96
N VAL A 722 6.72 -27.60 5.69
CA VAL A 722 7.22 -28.03 4.39
C VAL A 722 6.59 -29.38 4.04
N GLU A 723 6.36 -29.62 2.76
CA GLU A 723 5.96 -30.92 2.23
C GLU A 723 6.94 -32.01 2.67
N ARG A 724 6.38 -33.08 3.23
CA ARG A 724 7.14 -34.27 3.56
C ARG A 724 7.21 -35.17 2.33
N ILE A 725 8.35 -35.15 1.67
CA ILE A 725 8.66 -36.16 0.65
C ILE A 725 9.12 -37.44 1.37
N GLU A 726 8.31 -38.50 1.32
CA GLU A 726 8.51 -39.69 2.15
C GLU A 726 9.73 -40.55 1.75
N ASN A 727 10.42 -41.10 2.75
CA ASN A 727 11.47 -42.11 2.59
C ASN A 727 12.63 -41.69 1.66
N MET A 728 13.05 -40.42 1.75
CA MET A 728 14.16 -39.82 0.98
C MET A 728 15.52 -40.04 1.62
N GLY A 729 16.56 -40.08 0.78
CA GLY A 729 17.96 -39.93 1.21
C GLY A 729 18.45 -38.49 1.01
N VAL A 730 19.18 -37.93 1.98
CA VAL A 730 19.84 -36.63 1.84
C VAL A 730 21.11 -36.79 1.01
N VAL A 731 21.19 -36.04 -0.09
CA VAL A 731 22.36 -35.96 -0.95
C VAL A 731 23.01 -34.60 -0.74
N ALA A 732 24.22 -34.60 -0.20
CA ALA A 732 25.04 -33.40 -0.05
C ALA A 732 26.15 -33.38 -1.10
N ILE A 733 26.39 -32.21 -1.68
CA ILE A 733 27.42 -31.98 -2.71
C ILE A 733 28.83 -32.31 -2.21
N GLY A 734 29.10 -32.10 -0.91
CA GLY A 734 30.37 -32.42 -0.26
C GLY A 734 30.54 -33.91 0.09
N ALA A 735 29.46 -34.70 0.06
CA ALA A 735 29.46 -36.12 0.40
C ALA A 735 28.77 -36.97 -0.68
N PRO A 736 29.29 -36.98 -1.92
CA PRO A 736 28.65 -37.64 -3.06
C PRO A 736 28.55 -39.17 -2.92
N ASP A 737 29.16 -39.78 -1.90
CA ASP A 737 28.99 -41.20 -1.55
C ASP A 737 27.68 -41.50 -0.80
N LEU A 738 26.98 -40.47 -0.32
CA LEU A 738 25.65 -40.61 0.30
C LEU A 738 24.53 -40.82 -0.73
N MET A 739 24.81 -40.66 -2.03
CA MET A 739 23.82 -40.92 -3.08
C MET A 739 23.48 -42.41 -3.15
N GLU A 740 22.22 -42.75 -2.93
CA GLU A 740 21.76 -44.13 -2.96
C GLU A 740 21.72 -44.70 -4.38
N LYS A 741 22.72 -45.52 -4.72
CA LYS A 741 22.90 -46.09 -6.07
C LYS A 741 21.67 -46.78 -6.65
N ARG A 742 20.83 -47.38 -5.79
CA ARG A 742 19.59 -48.09 -6.17
C ARG A 742 18.48 -47.18 -6.71
N TYR A 743 18.51 -45.89 -6.39
CA TYR A 743 17.50 -44.91 -6.85
C TYR A 743 18.02 -44.07 -8.02
N ILE A 744 19.27 -44.26 -8.45
CA ILE A 744 19.83 -43.48 -9.57
C ILE A 744 19.14 -43.91 -10.86
N THR A 745 18.44 -42.96 -11.48
CA THR A 745 17.78 -43.13 -12.78
C THR A 745 18.28 -42.09 -13.79
N LYS A 746 17.79 -42.17 -15.03
CA LYS A 746 18.05 -41.11 -16.03
C LYS A 746 17.48 -39.74 -15.57
N ARG A 747 16.40 -39.74 -14.78
CA ARG A 747 15.84 -38.51 -14.19
C ARG A 747 16.85 -37.83 -13.27
N THR A 748 17.58 -38.61 -12.46
CA THR A 748 18.65 -38.07 -11.61
C THR A 748 19.71 -37.34 -12.42
N LEU A 749 20.15 -37.91 -13.55
CA LEU A 749 21.11 -37.23 -14.45
C LEU A 749 20.52 -35.96 -15.04
N ASN A 750 19.27 -36.00 -15.48
CA ASN A 750 18.61 -34.84 -16.07
C ASN A 750 18.43 -33.72 -15.03
N ASP A 751 18.06 -34.04 -13.78
CA ASP A 751 17.91 -33.06 -12.71
C ASP A 751 19.28 -32.44 -12.34
N ILE A 752 20.37 -33.24 -12.28
CA ILE A 752 21.73 -32.71 -12.05
C ILE A 752 22.16 -31.81 -13.22
N GLN A 753 21.87 -32.20 -14.46
CA GLN A 753 22.21 -31.41 -15.64
C GLN A 753 21.42 -30.10 -15.67
N ASN A 754 20.12 -30.14 -15.40
CA ASN A 754 19.29 -28.94 -15.27
C ASN A 754 19.88 -27.98 -14.23
N LEU A 755 20.26 -28.48 -13.05
CA LEU A 755 20.94 -27.66 -12.04
C LEU A 755 22.24 -27.04 -12.57
N LEU A 756 23.10 -27.81 -13.26
CA LEU A 756 24.32 -27.27 -13.88
C LEU A 756 24.00 -26.17 -14.90
N ASP A 757 22.99 -26.37 -15.75
CA ASP A 757 22.54 -25.40 -16.75
C ASP A 757 22.03 -24.12 -16.06
N LYS A 758 21.31 -24.22 -14.93
CA LYS A 758 20.87 -23.05 -14.15
C LYS A 758 22.03 -22.26 -13.56
N PHE A 759 23.08 -22.93 -13.07
CA PHE A 759 24.30 -22.25 -12.63
C PHE A 759 25.05 -21.58 -13.79
N GLU A 760 25.03 -22.15 -14.98
CA GLU A 760 25.63 -21.56 -16.18
C GLU A 760 24.84 -20.33 -16.67
N GLN A 761 23.52 -20.44 -16.75
CA GLN A 761 22.62 -19.35 -17.13
C GLN A 761 22.61 -18.19 -16.13
N ASN A 762 22.95 -18.45 -14.86
CA ASN A 762 22.90 -17.46 -13.78
C ASN A 762 24.28 -17.32 -13.11
N PRO A 763 25.16 -16.43 -13.60
CA PRO A 763 26.53 -16.26 -13.07
C PRO A 763 26.57 -15.89 -11.58
N ASN A 764 25.53 -15.21 -11.10
CA ASN A 764 25.40 -14.74 -9.72
C ASN A 764 24.76 -15.77 -8.77
N LEU A 765 24.32 -16.94 -9.29
CA LEU A 765 23.71 -17.99 -8.48
C LEU A 765 24.77 -18.74 -7.67
N TYR A 766 24.57 -18.80 -6.36
CA TYR A 766 25.26 -19.69 -5.42
C TYR A 766 24.19 -20.27 -4.50
N ILE A 767 24.37 -21.50 -4.00
CA ILE A 767 23.45 -22.10 -3.02
C ILE A 767 24.28 -22.42 -1.77
N PRO A 768 24.08 -21.65 -0.68
CA PRO A 768 24.76 -21.92 0.59
C PRO A 768 24.16 -23.18 1.23
N ASP A 769 25.03 -24.05 1.77
CA ASP A 769 24.65 -25.39 2.27
C ASP A 769 23.80 -26.19 1.28
N PHE A 770 24.32 -26.40 0.07
CA PHE A 770 23.57 -27.03 -1.01
C PHE A 770 23.34 -28.53 -0.75
N GLN A 771 22.13 -28.83 -0.28
CA GLN A 771 21.60 -30.17 -0.03
C GLN A 771 20.40 -30.46 -0.94
N MET A 772 20.20 -31.74 -1.23
CA MET A 772 19.08 -32.22 -2.03
C MET A 772 18.44 -33.45 -1.39
N LEU A 773 17.12 -33.59 -1.49
CA LEU A 773 16.41 -34.83 -1.22
C LEU A 773 16.35 -35.67 -2.49
N MET A 774 16.73 -36.94 -2.39
CA MET A 774 16.63 -37.89 -3.50
C MET A 774 15.41 -38.79 -3.34
N GLY A 775 14.50 -38.63 -4.31
CA GLY A 775 13.36 -39.49 -4.57
C GLY A 775 13.75 -40.92 -4.84
N LYS A 776 12.91 -41.87 -4.41
CA LYS A 776 13.04 -43.29 -4.78
C LYS A 776 12.87 -43.52 -6.29
N ASP A 777 12.20 -42.59 -6.97
CA ASP A 777 12.08 -42.53 -8.44
C ASP A 777 13.29 -41.85 -9.12
N GLY A 778 14.25 -41.38 -8.33
CA GLY A 778 15.46 -40.72 -8.75
C GLY A 778 15.33 -39.21 -8.98
N ARG A 779 14.20 -38.57 -8.64
CA ARG A 779 14.06 -37.11 -8.67
C ARG A 779 14.88 -36.44 -7.58
N LEU A 780 15.40 -35.25 -7.85
CA LEU A 780 16.13 -34.44 -6.87
C LEU A 780 15.36 -33.16 -6.53
N TYR A 781 15.30 -32.85 -5.24
CA TYR A 781 14.66 -31.64 -4.71
C TYR A 781 15.67 -30.87 -3.87
N THR A 782 16.01 -29.64 -4.28
CA THR A 782 16.89 -28.77 -3.49
C THR A 782 16.13 -28.30 -2.25
N PHE A 783 16.74 -28.40 -1.07
CA PHE A 783 16.06 -28.10 0.20
C PHE A 783 17.04 -27.53 1.25
N ASP A 784 16.48 -26.88 2.28
CA ASP A 784 17.20 -26.36 3.47
C ASP A 784 18.48 -25.56 3.15
N PRO A 785 18.44 -24.55 2.24
CA PRO A 785 19.60 -23.72 1.99
C PRO A 785 19.96 -22.90 3.24
N ALA A 786 21.26 -22.71 3.48
CA ALA A 786 21.74 -21.86 4.58
C ALA A 786 21.43 -20.37 4.32
N ALA A 787 20.28 -19.91 4.80
CA ALA A 787 19.68 -18.62 4.44
C ALA A 787 20.12 -17.44 5.33
N PHE A 788 21.41 -17.30 5.60
CA PHE A 788 21.94 -16.16 6.36
C PHE A 788 21.86 -14.82 5.60
N THR A 789 21.69 -14.88 4.27
CA THR A 789 21.63 -13.72 3.37
C THR A 789 20.57 -13.93 2.29
N LEU A 790 20.10 -12.86 1.67
CA LEU A 790 19.17 -12.92 0.54
C LEU A 790 19.80 -13.61 -0.69
N PRO A 791 18.98 -14.20 -1.59
CA PRO A 791 19.46 -14.80 -2.83
C PRO A 791 20.31 -13.84 -3.65
N MET A 792 21.45 -14.34 -4.15
CA MET A 792 22.35 -13.61 -5.06
C MET A 792 22.91 -12.30 -4.48
N HIS A 793 22.82 -12.07 -3.16
CA HIS A 793 23.34 -10.86 -2.51
C HIS A 793 24.88 -10.84 -2.50
N ARG A 794 25.49 -9.73 -2.97
CA ARG A 794 26.95 -9.56 -3.12
C ARG A 794 27.60 -10.74 -3.89
N PRO A 795 27.23 -10.96 -5.15
CA PRO A 795 27.72 -12.11 -5.92
C PRO A 795 29.26 -12.08 -6.12
N ASP A 796 29.86 -10.88 -6.09
CA ASP A 796 31.30 -10.67 -6.22
C ASP A 796 32.11 -10.94 -4.94
N SER A 797 31.46 -11.28 -3.83
CA SER A 797 32.19 -11.59 -2.61
C SER A 797 33.02 -12.87 -2.79
N THR A 798 34.24 -12.88 -2.26
CA THR A 798 35.15 -14.02 -2.35
C THR A 798 34.53 -15.31 -1.79
N PHE A 799 33.72 -15.18 -0.72
CA PHE A 799 32.99 -16.30 -0.14
C PHE A 799 31.92 -16.87 -1.08
N ASN A 800 31.12 -16.01 -1.73
CA ASN A 800 30.06 -16.46 -2.63
C ASN A 800 30.62 -17.08 -3.91
N GLN A 801 31.69 -16.50 -4.47
CA GLN A 801 32.39 -17.06 -5.62
C GLN A 801 33.00 -18.44 -5.30
N TYR A 802 33.54 -18.60 -4.09
CA TYR A 802 34.03 -19.90 -3.60
C TYR A 802 32.88 -20.91 -3.45
N THR A 803 31.79 -20.54 -2.77
CA THR A 803 30.60 -21.39 -2.60
C THR A 803 30.03 -21.85 -3.94
N ARG A 804 29.89 -20.93 -4.90
CA ARG A 804 29.46 -21.24 -6.27
C ARG A 804 30.39 -22.24 -6.95
N SER A 805 31.70 -22.03 -6.83
CA SER A 805 32.70 -22.95 -7.40
C SER A 805 32.54 -24.36 -6.83
N GLU A 806 32.33 -24.48 -5.52
CA GLU A 806 32.12 -25.77 -4.86
C GLU A 806 30.76 -26.41 -5.22
N ASN A 807 29.69 -25.62 -5.36
CA ASN A 807 28.40 -26.10 -5.86
C ASN A 807 28.57 -26.77 -7.23
N ILE A 808 29.19 -26.08 -8.19
CA ILE A 808 29.40 -26.61 -9.55
C ILE A 808 30.31 -27.83 -9.55
N LYS A 809 31.44 -27.77 -8.82
CA LYS A 809 32.38 -28.90 -8.74
C LYS A 809 31.70 -30.15 -8.20
N GLY A 810 30.89 -30.02 -7.14
CA GLY A 810 30.23 -31.19 -6.60
C GLY A 810 29.03 -31.65 -7.43
N LEU A 811 28.28 -30.78 -8.12
CA LEU A 811 27.31 -31.20 -9.14
C LEU A 811 27.98 -32.02 -10.26
N LYS A 812 29.15 -31.59 -10.76
CA LYS A 812 29.93 -32.37 -11.74
C LYS A 812 30.35 -33.73 -11.20
N ARG A 813 30.83 -33.80 -9.95
CA ARG A 813 31.15 -35.08 -9.28
C ARG A 813 29.93 -35.98 -9.11
N LEU A 814 28.77 -35.43 -8.76
CA LEU A 814 27.51 -36.17 -8.67
C LEU A 814 27.08 -36.70 -10.06
N HIS A 815 27.19 -35.86 -11.10
CA HIS A 815 26.90 -36.24 -12.48
C HIS A 815 27.80 -37.41 -12.94
N GLU A 816 29.10 -37.35 -12.68
CA GLU A 816 30.06 -38.43 -12.99
C GLU A 816 29.71 -39.72 -12.26
N LYS A 817 29.41 -39.67 -10.96
CA LYS A 817 29.03 -40.86 -10.18
C LYS A 817 27.71 -41.48 -10.64
N ALA A 818 26.70 -40.65 -10.91
CA ALA A 818 25.43 -41.10 -11.45
C ALA A 818 25.61 -41.76 -12.82
N THR A 819 26.43 -41.14 -13.69
CA THR A 819 26.79 -41.67 -15.01
C THR A 819 27.49 -43.03 -14.88
N LEU A 820 28.50 -43.13 -14.01
CA LEU A 820 29.23 -44.39 -13.79
C LEU A 820 28.32 -45.49 -13.24
N SER A 821 27.39 -45.15 -12.35
CA SER A 821 26.45 -46.10 -11.77
C SER A 821 25.46 -46.62 -12.82
N LEU A 822 24.91 -45.73 -13.66
CA LEU A 822 24.03 -46.12 -14.77
C LEU A 822 24.78 -46.89 -15.86
N LYS A 823 26.02 -46.51 -16.14
CA LYS A 823 26.90 -47.21 -17.09
C LYS A 823 27.18 -48.64 -16.61
N LYS A 824 27.55 -48.84 -15.34
CA LYS A 824 27.69 -50.18 -14.73
C LYS A 824 26.40 -50.99 -14.79
N PHE A 825 25.24 -50.35 -14.59
CA PHE A 825 23.94 -51.00 -14.75
C PHE A 825 23.71 -51.44 -16.20
N ASN A 826 23.99 -50.59 -17.18
CA ASN A 826 23.71 -50.85 -18.59
C ASN A 826 24.72 -51.79 -19.27
N GLU A 827 26.00 -51.77 -18.88
CA GLU A 827 27.10 -52.57 -19.48
C GLU A 827 27.19 -54.01 -18.97
N ASN A 828 26.41 -54.38 -17.94
CA ASN A 828 26.27 -55.77 -17.54
C ASN A 828 25.51 -56.55 -18.63
N ASN A 829 26.27 -57.29 -19.45
CA ASN A 829 25.83 -57.91 -20.71
C ASN A 829 25.28 -59.35 -20.57
N LYS A 830 24.61 -59.72 -19.46
CA LYS A 830 24.04 -61.07 -19.30
C LYS A 830 22.51 -61.07 -19.38
N MET A 831 21.81 -60.96 -18.25
CA MET A 831 20.36 -61.21 -18.19
C MET A 831 19.69 -60.19 -17.27
N HIS A 832 18.76 -59.44 -17.85
CA HIS A 832 17.97 -58.43 -17.18
C HIS A 832 16.66 -59.05 -16.67
N ALA A 833 16.24 -58.72 -15.45
CA ALA A 833 14.93 -59.07 -14.94
C ALA A 833 14.15 -57.83 -14.49
N ILE A 834 12.87 -57.79 -14.83
CA ILE A 834 11.93 -56.81 -14.28
C ILE A 834 11.10 -57.50 -13.20
N PHE A 835 11.18 -56.98 -11.99
CA PHE A 835 10.40 -57.41 -10.84
C PHE A 835 9.23 -56.45 -10.68
N VAL A 836 7.99 -56.94 -10.73
CA VAL A 836 6.78 -56.10 -10.66
C VAL A 836 5.93 -56.51 -9.48
N ASP A 837 5.46 -55.54 -8.71
CA ASP A 837 4.57 -55.79 -7.57
C ASP A 837 3.26 -56.45 -8.06
N GLU A 838 2.84 -57.51 -7.40
CA GLU A 838 1.60 -58.23 -7.70
C GLU A 838 0.36 -57.32 -7.58
N THR A 839 0.37 -56.37 -6.64
CA THR A 839 -0.71 -55.39 -6.49
C THR A 839 -0.81 -54.46 -7.69
N LEU A 840 0.32 -54.10 -8.30
CA LEU A 840 0.37 -53.33 -9.53
C LEU A 840 -0.17 -54.07 -10.75
N LEU A 841 0.10 -55.38 -10.85
CA LEU A 841 -0.47 -56.21 -11.91
C LEU A 841 -2.00 -56.33 -11.78
N LYS A 842 -2.54 -56.25 -10.55
CA LYS A 842 -3.98 -56.23 -10.29
C LYS A 842 -4.62 -54.87 -10.60
N GLU A 843 -3.93 -53.78 -10.29
CA GLU A 843 -4.42 -52.40 -10.52
C GLU A 843 -4.41 -52.00 -12.01
N HIS A 844 -3.53 -52.58 -12.83
CA HIS A 844 -3.42 -52.27 -14.25
C HIS A 844 -3.65 -53.50 -15.16
N PRO A 845 -4.91 -53.80 -15.52
CA PRO A 845 -5.25 -54.90 -16.42
C PRO A 845 -4.54 -54.73 -17.78
N GLY A 846 -3.67 -55.70 -18.13
CA GLY A 846 -2.89 -55.70 -19.38
C GLY A 846 -1.42 -55.27 -19.24
N LEU A 847 -0.96 -54.84 -18.06
CA LEU A 847 0.47 -54.58 -17.81
C LEU A 847 1.31 -55.86 -17.93
N GLU A 848 0.83 -56.97 -17.36
CA GLU A 848 1.48 -58.29 -17.45
C GLU A 848 1.72 -58.70 -18.91
N GLU A 849 0.67 -58.64 -19.74
CA GLU A 849 0.76 -59.03 -21.15
C GLU A 849 1.73 -58.13 -21.93
N LYS A 850 1.73 -56.81 -21.66
CA LYS A 850 2.69 -55.86 -22.25
C LYS A 850 4.14 -56.20 -21.88
N LEU A 851 4.39 -56.54 -20.62
CA LEU A 851 5.72 -56.90 -20.12
C LEU A 851 6.21 -58.21 -20.72
N ILE A 852 5.35 -59.22 -20.77
CA ILE A 852 5.66 -60.51 -21.41
C ILE A 852 5.91 -60.31 -22.91
N ASN A 853 5.11 -59.50 -23.60
CA ASN A 853 5.31 -59.21 -25.03
C ASN A 853 6.61 -58.44 -25.29
N LYS A 854 7.02 -57.54 -24.39
CA LYS A 854 8.34 -56.87 -24.44
C LYS A 854 9.46 -57.89 -24.25
N ALA A 855 9.34 -58.77 -23.26
CA ALA A 855 10.33 -59.79 -22.97
C ALA A 855 10.43 -60.89 -24.05
N LYS A 856 9.35 -61.17 -24.78
CA LYS A 856 9.41 -62.03 -25.99
C LYS A 856 10.24 -61.42 -27.12
N LYS A 857 10.30 -60.08 -27.20
CA LYS A 857 11.08 -59.35 -28.22
C LYS A 857 12.53 -59.13 -27.81
N GLN A 858 12.87 -59.32 -26.53
CA GLN A 858 14.22 -59.13 -25.98
C GLN A 858 14.76 -60.46 -25.44
N GLN A 859 15.78 -61.02 -26.09
CA GLN A 859 16.27 -62.38 -25.78
C GLN A 859 16.92 -62.50 -24.39
N ASP A 860 17.17 -61.38 -23.72
CA ASP A 860 17.89 -61.22 -22.46
C ASP A 860 17.01 -60.67 -21.30
N LEU A 861 15.67 -60.69 -21.44
CA LEU A 861 14.74 -60.13 -20.47
C LEU A 861 13.83 -61.18 -19.81
N ALA A 862 13.84 -61.24 -18.47
CA ALA A 862 12.93 -62.02 -17.65
C ALA A 862 11.91 -61.12 -16.92
N ILE A 863 10.71 -61.63 -16.66
CA ILE A 863 9.66 -60.92 -15.92
C ILE A 863 9.29 -61.74 -14.69
N VAL A 864 9.33 -61.11 -13.51
CA VAL A 864 9.04 -61.71 -12.21
C VAL A 864 7.98 -60.88 -11.50
N SER A 865 6.93 -61.53 -10.99
CA SER A 865 5.98 -60.93 -10.06
C SER A 865 6.43 -61.16 -8.62
N TYR A 866 6.26 -60.18 -7.75
CA TYR A 866 6.56 -60.32 -6.33
C TYR A 866 5.51 -59.67 -5.43
N ASN A 867 5.41 -60.12 -4.18
CA ASN A 867 4.52 -59.54 -3.19
C ASN A 867 5.26 -59.37 -1.86
N LEU A 868 5.45 -58.11 -1.43
CA LEU A 868 6.13 -57.77 -0.18
C LEU A 868 5.20 -57.85 1.05
N GLY A 869 3.88 -57.79 0.86
CA GLY A 869 2.89 -57.80 1.94
C GLY A 869 2.68 -59.19 2.55
N ASP A 870 2.95 -60.25 1.80
CA ASP A 870 2.92 -61.63 2.28
C ASP A 870 4.34 -62.21 2.34
N LYS A 871 4.92 -62.23 3.55
CA LYS A 871 6.28 -62.76 3.79
C LYS A 871 6.44 -64.26 3.47
N SER A 872 5.35 -64.97 3.21
CA SER A 872 5.35 -66.38 2.80
C SER A 872 5.25 -66.58 1.28
N ALA A 873 4.86 -65.54 0.54
CA ALA A 873 4.72 -65.60 -0.91
C ALA A 873 6.09 -65.53 -1.61
N LYS A 874 6.38 -66.55 -2.42
CA LYS A 874 7.61 -66.59 -3.23
C LYS A 874 7.42 -65.80 -4.53
N PRO A 875 8.49 -65.16 -5.07
CA PRO A 875 8.42 -64.51 -6.38
C PRO A 875 8.00 -65.50 -7.47
N ILE A 876 7.11 -65.06 -8.36
CA ILE A 876 6.56 -65.89 -9.44
C ILE A 876 7.22 -65.47 -10.76
N MET A 877 7.89 -66.40 -11.43
CA MET A 877 8.44 -66.15 -12.77
C MET A 877 7.30 -66.11 -13.80
N LEU A 878 6.99 -64.93 -14.32
CA LEU A 878 5.94 -64.75 -15.34
C LEU A 878 6.46 -65.06 -16.75
N TYR A 879 7.73 -64.77 -17.02
CA TYR A 879 8.37 -65.09 -18.29
C TYR A 879 9.89 -65.24 -18.14
N GLN A 880 10.44 -66.29 -18.74
CA GLN A 880 11.88 -66.52 -18.82
C GLN A 880 12.30 -66.91 -20.26
N PRO A 881 13.37 -66.32 -20.81
CA PRO A 881 13.90 -66.72 -22.12
C PRO A 881 14.40 -68.17 -22.16
N LYS A 882 14.28 -68.83 -23.32
CA LYS A 882 14.63 -70.25 -23.51
C LYS A 882 16.11 -70.61 -23.21
N ASN A 883 17.03 -69.65 -23.32
CA ASN A 883 18.47 -69.82 -23.06
C ASN A 883 18.95 -68.90 -21.92
N ALA A 884 18.23 -68.86 -20.80
CA ALA A 884 18.51 -67.91 -19.72
C ALA A 884 19.87 -68.15 -19.04
N ARG A 885 20.72 -67.11 -19.01
CA ARG A 885 21.89 -67.03 -18.11
C ARG A 885 21.45 -66.57 -16.70
N PRO A 886 22.32 -66.60 -15.68
CA PRO A 886 21.99 -65.99 -14.38
C PRO A 886 21.68 -64.50 -14.53
N ILE A 887 20.59 -64.06 -13.90
CA ILE A 887 20.16 -62.66 -13.80
C ILE A 887 21.21 -61.90 -13.01
N ASP A 888 21.87 -60.95 -13.65
CA ASP A 888 22.88 -60.07 -13.05
C ASP A 888 22.38 -58.64 -12.86
N ARG A 889 21.17 -58.35 -13.35
CA ARG A 889 20.56 -57.03 -13.25
C ARG A 889 19.07 -57.11 -13.00
N ILE A 890 18.60 -56.38 -11.99
CA ILE A 890 17.18 -56.34 -11.62
C ILE A 890 16.66 -54.91 -11.65
N GLU A 891 15.55 -54.69 -12.35
CA GLU A 891 14.76 -53.47 -12.30
C GLU A 891 13.46 -53.76 -11.53
N VAL A 892 13.33 -53.14 -10.36
CA VAL A 892 12.16 -53.32 -9.48
C VAL A 892 11.16 -52.20 -9.77
N VAL A 893 9.92 -52.59 -10.07
CA VAL A 893 8.81 -51.69 -10.41
C VAL A 893 7.76 -51.75 -9.30
N SER A 894 7.56 -50.60 -8.64
CA SER A 894 6.61 -50.42 -7.54
C SER A 894 6.06 -48.99 -7.53
N ASP A 895 4.78 -48.83 -7.17
CA ASP A 895 4.15 -47.53 -6.91
C ASP A 895 3.90 -47.29 -5.42
N LYS A 896 4.22 -48.27 -4.57
CA LYS A 896 4.16 -48.11 -3.11
C LYS A 896 5.41 -47.38 -2.62
N THR A 897 5.25 -46.07 -2.37
CA THR A 897 6.28 -45.17 -1.83
C THR A 897 6.88 -45.68 -0.52
N ASP A 898 6.10 -46.38 0.29
CA ASP A 898 6.52 -46.89 1.59
C ASP A 898 7.41 -48.14 1.55
N HIS A 899 7.43 -48.93 0.46
CA HIS A 899 7.98 -50.30 0.48
C HIS A 899 8.90 -50.61 -0.71
N PHE A 900 9.74 -49.68 -1.16
CA PHE A 900 10.84 -50.03 -2.07
C PHE A 900 11.88 -50.91 -1.36
N LEU A 901 12.33 -51.97 -2.05
CA LEU A 901 13.27 -52.93 -1.48
C LEU A 901 14.65 -52.29 -1.25
N ASP A 902 15.16 -52.43 -0.03
CA ASP A 902 16.57 -52.21 0.26
C ASP A 902 17.41 -53.44 -0.13
N GLN A 903 18.74 -53.37 0.06
CA GLN A 903 19.63 -54.47 -0.29
C GLN A 903 19.28 -55.76 0.48
N ALA A 904 18.87 -55.65 1.75
CA ALA A 904 18.57 -56.80 2.59
C ALA A 904 17.28 -57.49 2.15
N ASN A 905 16.25 -56.72 1.84
CA ASN A 905 14.97 -57.20 1.34
C ASN A 905 15.11 -57.76 -0.08
N MET A 906 15.91 -57.15 -0.95
CA MET A 906 16.25 -57.74 -2.25
C MET A 906 16.98 -59.08 -2.09
N SER A 907 17.99 -59.15 -1.22
CA SER A 907 18.69 -60.39 -0.93
C SER A 907 17.78 -61.48 -0.36
N LEU A 908 16.77 -61.12 0.43
CA LEU A 908 15.72 -62.05 0.91
C LEU A 908 14.80 -62.50 -0.23
N LEU A 909 14.35 -61.56 -1.06
CA LEU A 909 13.43 -61.83 -2.18
C LEU A 909 14.06 -62.79 -3.20
N VAL A 910 15.35 -62.61 -3.48
CA VAL A 910 16.09 -63.38 -4.49
C VAL A 910 16.73 -64.66 -3.95
N LYS A 911 16.71 -64.88 -2.63
CA LYS A 911 17.46 -65.95 -1.94
C LYS A 911 17.17 -67.36 -2.47
N ASP A 912 15.91 -67.62 -2.82
CA ASP A 912 15.42 -68.93 -3.25
C ASP A 912 15.37 -69.07 -4.78
N MET A 913 15.85 -68.08 -5.54
CA MET A 913 15.86 -68.11 -7.00
C MET A 913 17.21 -68.65 -7.50
N PRO A 914 17.24 -69.84 -8.15
CA PRO A 914 18.49 -70.53 -8.50
C PRO A 914 19.30 -69.86 -9.63
N ASN A 915 18.76 -68.82 -10.28
CA ASN A 915 19.32 -68.20 -11.48
C ASN A 915 19.74 -66.73 -11.26
N ILE A 916 20.24 -66.35 -10.08
CA ILE A 916 20.69 -64.97 -9.79
C ILE A 916 22.21 -64.95 -9.59
N SER A 917 22.87 -63.96 -10.19
CA SER A 917 24.31 -63.77 -10.09
C SER A 917 24.71 -63.21 -8.73
N ASN A 918 25.87 -63.62 -8.21
CA ASN A 918 26.43 -63.09 -6.96
C ASN A 918 26.78 -61.60 -7.03
N ASP A 919 27.09 -61.09 -8.24
CA ASP A 919 27.42 -59.67 -8.47
C ASP A 919 26.19 -58.87 -8.95
N MET A 920 24.99 -59.36 -8.64
CA MET A 920 23.74 -58.73 -9.08
C MET A 920 23.61 -57.31 -8.54
N ILE A 921 23.26 -56.42 -9.45
CA ILE A 921 22.91 -55.03 -9.15
C ILE A 921 21.43 -54.82 -9.43
N PHE A 922 20.77 -54.04 -8.57
CA PHE A 922 19.38 -53.67 -8.79
C PHE A 922 19.17 -52.16 -8.70
N ARG A 923 18.10 -51.72 -9.35
CA ARG A 923 17.58 -50.37 -9.20
C ARG A 923 16.06 -50.40 -9.09
N CYS A 924 15.52 -49.35 -8.51
CA CYS A 924 14.09 -49.15 -8.33
C CYS A 924 13.55 -48.11 -9.31
N ARG A 925 12.29 -48.28 -9.73
CA ARG A 925 11.62 -47.41 -10.70
C ARG A 925 10.09 -47.40 -10.45
N SER A 926 9.41 -46.28 -10.69
CA SER A 926 7.93 -46.18 -10.65
C SER A 926 7.27 -46.62 -11.97
N THR A 927 6.00 -47.01 -11.95
CA THR A 927 5.28 -47.45 -13.16
C THR A 927 5.07 -46.35 -14.20
N GLU A 928 4.98 -45.08 -13.78
CA GLU A 928 4.85 -43.93 -14.69
C GLU A 928 5.95 -43.89 -15.75
N SER A 929 7.13 -44.41 -15.41
CA SER A 929 8.30 -44.47 -16.30
C SER A 929 8.41 -45.78 -17.09
N PHE A 930 7.34 -46.61 -17.10
CA PHE A 930 7.26 -47.90 -17.80
C PHE A 930 6.24 -47.94 -18.95
N SER A 931 5.43 -46.89 -19.15
CA SER A 931 4.45 -46.88 -20.25
C SER A 931 5.12 -46.59 -21.60
N ASN A 932 4.90 -47.44 -22.60
CA ASN A 932 5.16 -47.14 -24.02
C ASN A 932 4.70 -45.71 -24.34
N TYR A 933 5.48 -44.98 -25.14
CA TYR A 933 5.25 -43.58 -25.52
C TYR A 933 3.75 -43.22 -25.52
N ARG A 934 3.40 -42.29 -24.62
CA ARG A 934 2.04 -41.79 -24.45
C ARG A 934 1.69 -40.76 -25.51
N THR A 935 2.69 -40.20 -26.21
CA THR A 935 2.51 -39.31 -27.37
C THR A 935 3.49 -39.67 -28.49
N ASN A 936 3.04 -39.58 -29.74
CA ASN A 936 3.83 -39.78 -30.95
C ASN A 936 3.79 -38.51 -31.82
N ILE A 937 4.90 -37.80 -31.93
CA ILE A 937 5.03 -36.61 -32.78
C ILE A 937 5.60 -37.04 -34.12
N ILE A 938 4.85 -36.85 -35.20
CA ILE A 938 5.23 -37.22 -36.56
C ILE A 938 5.50 -35.93 -37.33
N VAL A 939 6.76 -35.73 -37.71
CA VAL A 939 7.20 -34.57 -38.47
C VAL A 939 7.09 -34.90 -39.96
N GLN A 940 6.14 -34.26 -40.65
CA GLN A 940 6.10 -34.28 -42.11
C GLN A 940 7.20 -33.34 -42.62
N HIS A 941 8.35 -33.90 -43.00
CA HIS A 941 9.50 -33.10 -43.44
C HIS A 941 9.42 -32.73 -44.93
N GLY A 942 8.73 -33.54 -45.74
CA GLY A 942 8.54 -33.28 -47.18
C GLY A 942 7.09 -33.13 -47.60
N ASN A 943 6.89 -32.38 -48.69
CA ASN A 943 5.58 -32.13 -49.30
C ASN A 943 5.25 -33.09 -50.45
N SER A 944 5.95 -34.22 -50.57
CA SER A 944 5.61 -35.22 -51.60
C SER A 944 4.34 -35.97 -51.23
N ASP A 945 3.55 -36.39 -52.22
CA ASP A 945 2.35 -37.21 -52.00
C ASP A 945 2.67 -38.49 -51.20
N THR A 946 3.89 -39.02 -51.34
CA THR A 946 4.36 -40.20 -50.61
C THR A 946 4.68 -39.87 -49.14
N ALA A 947 5.30 -38.73 -48.87
CA ALA A 947 5.60 -38.27 -47.51
C ALA A 947 4.30 -37.91 -46.75
N ILE A 948 3.37 -37.21 -47.40
CA ILE A 948 2.05 -36.86 -46.85
C ILE A 948 1.27 -38.14 -46.51
N LYS A 949 1.17 -39.07 -47.47
CA LYS A 949 0.47 -40.35 -47.24
C LYS A 949 1.13 -41.19 -46.15
N SER A 950 2.45 -41.29 -46.13
CA SER A 950 3.18 -42.05 -45.12
C SER A 950 3.04 -41.45 -43.72
N THR A 951 3.02 -40.12 -43.63
CA THR A 951 2.81 -39.39 -42.37
C THR A 951 1.40 -39.68 -41.84
N GLN A 952 0.40 -39.58 -42.71
CA GLN A 952 -0.99 -39.89 -42.35
C GLN A 952 -1.17 -41.37 -41.97
N ASP A 953 -0.55 -42.30 -42.68
CA ASP A 953 -0.59 -43.74 -42.35
C ASP A 953 0.09 -44.04 -41.01
N LEU A 954 1.14 -43.28 -40.65
CA LEU A 954 1.81 -43.42 -39.36
C LEU A 954 0.94 -42.88 -38.21
N ALA A 955 0.24 -41.76 -38.43
CA ALA A 955 -0.68 -41.17 -37.46
C ALA A 955 -1.90 -42.06 -37.23
N ASN A 956 -2.46 -42.63 -38.31
CA ASN A 956 -3.62 -43.52 -38.26
C ASN A 956 -3.36 -44.84 -37.51
N LYS A 957 -2.10 -45.24 -37.28
CA LYS A 957 -1.79 -46.40 -36.42
C LYS A 957 -2.12 -46.16 -34.97
N HIS A 958 -2.02 -44.90 -34.52
CA HIS A 958 -2.29 -44.50 -33.15
C HIS A 958 -2.96 -43.11 -33.14
N PRO A 959 -4.22 -43.01 -33.62
CA PRO A 959 -4.88 -41.72 -33.86
C PRO A 959 -5.11 -40.91 -32.58
N ASP A 960 -5.32 -41.60 -31.45
CA ASP A 960 -5.64 -40.97 -30.17
C ASP A 960 -4.40 -40.40 -29.44
N ASN A 961 -3.19 -40.62 -29.97
CA ASN A 961 -1.96 -40.18 -29.34
C ASN A 961 -0.88 -39.69 -30.32
N SER A 962 -1.22 -39.56 -31.60
CA SER A 962 -0.31 -39.09 -32.64
C SER A 962 -0.65 -37.68 -33.08
N ILE A 963 0.36 -36.82 -33.19
CA ILE A 963 0.24 -35.49 -33.79
C ILE A 963 1.11 -35.41 -35.04
N ILE A 964 0.59 -34.77 -36.07
CA ILE A 964 1.36 -34.43 -37.27
C ILE A 964 1.77 -32.98 -37.15
N VAL A 965 3.07 -32.71 -37.29
CA VAL A 965 3.63 -31.36 -37.32
C VAL A 965 4.39 -31.14 -38.61
N HIS A 966 4.42 -29.90 -39.08
CA HIS A 966 5.17 -29.50 -40.27
C HIS A 966 5.90 -28.18 -40.00
N PHE A 967 6.87 -27.87 -40.84
CA PHE A 967 7.60 -26.61 -40.82
C PHE A 967 7.22 -25.80 -42.06
N ASP A 968 7.09 -24.48 -41.90
CA ASP A 968 6.90 -23.58 -43.03
C ASP A 968 8.21 -23.38 -43.82
N ALA A 969 8.14 -22.55 -44.87
CA ALA A 969 9.28 -22.23 -45.72
C ALA A 969 10.41 -21.49 -44.97
N ASP A 970 10.15 -20.91 -43.80
CA ASP A 970 11.11 -20.22 -42.94
C ASP A 970 11.66 -21.13 -41.83
N ASN A 971 11.41 -22.45 -41.91
CA ASN A 971 11.77 -23.43 -40.89
C ASN A 971 11.17 -23.15 -39.51
N LYS A 972 10.02 -22.48 -39.45
CA LYS A 972 9.24 -22.35 -38.23
C LYS A 972 8.21 -23.46 -38.14
N LEU A 973 8.08 -24.01 -36.94
CA LEU A 973 7.07 -25.01 -36.64
C LEU A 973 5.66 -24.41 -36.86
N VAL A 974 4.87 -25.01 -37.74
CA VAL A 974 3.47 -24.63 -37.97
C VAL A 974 2.58 -25.60 -37.21
N THR A 975 1.78 -25.05 -36.29
CA THR A 975 0.78 -25.76 -35.53
C THR A 975 -0.61 -25.42 -36.07
N SER A 976 -1.49 -26.41 -36.25
CA SER A 976 -2.84 -26.16 -36.76
C SER A 976 -3.65 -25.37 -35.73
N ASP A 977 -4.28 -24.25 -36.14
CA ASP A 977 -4.92 -23.23 -35.29
C ASP A 977 -6.13 -23.68 -34.43
N ASN A 978 -6.38 -24.97 -34.22
CA ASN A 978 -7.61 -25.41 -33.53
C ASN A 978 -7.50 -26.57 -32.54
N GLU A 979 -6.32 -26.97 -32.08
CA GLU A 979 -6.19 -27.84 -30.88
C GLU A 979 -4.75 -27.77 -30.33
N PHE A 980 -4.54 -27.03 -29.24
CA PHE A 980 -3.30 -27.14 -28.46
C PHE A 980 -3.25 -28.53 -27.80
N TYR A 981 -2.73 -29.52 -28.52
CA TYR A 981 -2.46 -30.84 -27.96
C TYR A 981 -1.21 -30.76 -27.07
N THR A 982 -1.36 -30.90 -25.75
CA THR A 982 -0.24 -30.98 -24.81
C THR A 982 0.23 -32.43 -24.65
N PRO A 983 1.45 -32.80 -25.10
CA PRO A 983 1.96 -34.14 -24.94
C PRO A 983 2.10 -34.53 -23.48
N LYS A 984 1.53 -35.68 -23.10
CA LYS A 984 1.67 -36.26 -21.75
C LYS A 984 2.55 -37.50 -21.82
N GLY A 985 3.50 -37.64 -20.89
CA GLY A 985 4.36 -38.83 -20.72
C GLY A 985 5.50 -38.95 -21.73
N ASN A 986 5.93 -40.19 -21.98
CA ASN A 986 7.04 -40.47 -22.91
C ASN A 986 6.61 -40.12 -24.35
N VAL A 987 7.45 -39.38 -25.07
CA VAL A 987 7.23 -38.93 -26.43
C VAL A 987 8.16 -39.69 -27.38
N ARG A 988 7.57 -40.19 -28.46
CA ARG A 988 8.30 -40.65 -29.64
C ARG A 988 8.25 -39.55 -30.70
N LEU A 989 9.41 -39.19 -31.25
CA LEU A 989 9.51 -38.31 -32.42
C LEU A 989 9.75 -39.18 -33.66
N SER A 990 9.20 -38.81 -34.82
CA SER A 990 9.43 -39.54 -36.08
C SER A 990 9.40 -38.58 -37.26
N PHE A 991 10.51 -38.45 -37.97
CA PHE A 991 10.58 -37.66 -39.20
C PHE A 991 10.20 -38.52 -40.41
N VAL A 992 9.31 -37.99 -41.27
CA VAL A 992 8.78 -38.72 -42.44
C VAL A 992 9.02 -37.92 -43.71
N ASP A 993 9.85 -38.50 -44.59
CA ASP A 993 10.11 -38.02 -45.95
C ASP A 993 10.88 -39.09 -46.76
N HIS A 994 11.19 -38.80 -48.02
CA HIS A 994 12.15 -39.55 -48.81
C HIS A 994 13.57 -39.43 -48.24
N GLY A 995 14.32 -40.54 -48.24
CA GLY A 995 15.69 -40.57 -47.71
C GLY A 995 16.64 -39.54 -48.34
N GLY A 996 16.41 -39.12 -49.58
CA GLY A 996 17.18 -38.07 -50.25
C GLY A 996 16.92 -36.64 -49.74
N ASN A 997 15.86 -36.42 -48.97
CA ASN A 997 15.49 -35.12 -48.41
C ASN A 997 15.97 -34.92 -46.96
N PHE A 998 16.50 -35.97 -46.32
CA PHE A 998 17.04 -35.87 -44.96
C PHE A 998 18.51 -35.48 -44.93
N VAL A 999 19.31 -35.85 -45.94
CA VAL A 999 20.75 -35.58 -45.96
C VAL A 999 21.24 -35.41 -47.40
N THR A 1000 21.72 -34.22 -47.74
CA THR A 1000 22.60 -34.00 -48.90
C THR A 1000 24.02 -33.55 -48.50
N ASP A 1001 24.22 -32.98 -47.30
CA ASP A 1001 25.51 -32.66 -46.65
C ASP A 1001 25.34 -32.32 -45.15
N GLU A 1002 26.43 -31.94 -44.46
CA GLU A 1002 26.45 -31.58 -43.02
C GLU A 1002 25.51 -30.40 -42.66
N SER A 1003 25.23 -29.48 -43.59
CA SER A 1003 24.36 -28.32 -43.33
C SER A 1003 22.89 -28.71 -43.15
N GLY A 1004 22.45 -29.80 -43.79
CA GLY A 1004 21.10 -30.36 -43.60
C GLY A 1004 20.90 -31.05 -42.24
N MET A 1005 21.98 -31.44 -41.54
CA MET A 1005 21.89 -32.03 -40.20
C MET A 1005 21.68 -30.98 -39.12
N ASP A 1006 22.33 -29.82 -39.22
CA ASP A 1006 22.12 -28.70 -38.30
C ASP A 1006 20.67 -28.20 -38.37
N GLU A 1007 20.10 -28.17 -39.57
CA GLU A 1007 18.70 -27.82 -39.80
C GLU A 1007 17.72 -28.80 -39.12
N LEU A 1008 17.99 -30.12 -39.20
CA LEU A 1008 17.19 -31.13 -38.50
C LEU A 1008 17.33 -31.01 -36.97
N VAL A 1009 18.53 -30.70 -36.47
CA VAL A 1009 18.76 -30.48 -35.04
C VAL A 1009 17.99 -29.26 -34.53
N ASP A 1010 17.96 -28.17 -35.31
CA ASP A 1010 17.20 -26.97 -34.95
C ASP A 1010 15.68 -27.20 -35.00
N LYS A 1011 15.19 -28.03 -35.92
CA LYS A 1011 13.79 -28.50 -35.92
C LYS A 1011 13.47 -29.31 -34.67
N VAL A 1012 14.36 -30.19 -34.21
CA VAL A 1012 14.18 -30.95 -32.96
C VAL A 1012 14.15 -30.00 -31.75
N LYS A 1013 15.01 -28.98 -31.70
CA LYS A 1013 14.99 -27.97 -30.64
C LYS A 1013 13.67 -27.21 -30.61
N GLN A 1014 13.19 -26.71 -31.75
CA GLN A 1014 11.91 -26.01 -31.82
C GLN A 1014 10.74 -26.89 -31.35
N ILE A 1015 10.73 -28.18 -31.70
CA ILE A 1015 9.72 -29.14 -31.22
C ILE A 1015 9.83 -29.35 -29.71
N ASN A 1016 11.04 -29.45 -29.17
CA ASN A 1016 11.26 -29.58 -27.73
C ASN A 1016 10.88 -28.30 -26.97
N ASP A 1017 11.13 -27.11 -27.54
CA ASP A 1017 10.78 -25.83 -26.94
C ASP A 1017 9.26 -25.59 -26.98
N THR A 1018 8.59 -26.07 -28.04
CA THR A 1018 7.14 -25.92 -28.20
C THR A 1018 6.35 -26.93 -27.37
N TYR A 1019 6.82 -28.18 -27.28
CA TYR A 1019 6.07 -29.28 -26.70
C TYR A 1019 6.67 -29.89 -25.42
N GLY A 1020 7.91 -29.54 -25.06
CA GLY A 1020 8.58 -30.04 -23.87
C GLY A 1020 8.12 -29.34 -22.59
N ASN A 1021 7.73 -30.12 -21.59
CA ASN A 1021 7.44 -29.64 -20.24
C ASN A 1021 7.82 -30.71 -19.19
N GLU A 1022 7.58 -30.43 -17.91
CA GLU A 1022 7.88 -31.32 -16.77
C GLU A 1022 7.24 -32.73 -16.84
N ASN A 1023 6.19 -32.88 -17.65
CA ASN A 1023 5.43 -34.10 -17.87
C ASN A 1023 5.73 -34.76 -19.22
N THR A 1024 6.69 -34.24 -20.01
CA THR A 1024 6.98 -34.69 -21.38
C THR A 1024 8.44 -35.16 -21.50
N TYR A 1025 8.67 -36.40 -21.96
CA TYR A 1025 10.02 -36.98 -22.05
C TYR A 1025 10.28 -37.56 -23.45
N PHE A 1026 11.16 -36.93 -24.25
CA PHE A 1026 11.58 -37.47 -25.55
C PHE A 1026 12.49 -38.69 -25.36
N GLU A 1027 11.90 -39.88 -25.30
CA GLU A 1027 12.61 -41.14 -25.01
C GLU A 1027 13.22 -41.75 -26.28
N ARG A 1028 12.68 -41.42 -27.46
CA ARG A 1028 13.09 -41.98 -28.75
C ARG A 1028 12.85 -40.99 -29.88
N ILE A 1029 13.91 -40.68 -30.65
CA ILE A 1029 13.88 -39.93 -31.92
C ILE A 1029 14.12 -40.90 -33.07
#